data_AF-A0A421NXX5-F1
#
_entry.id   AF-A0A421NXX5-F1
#
_cell.length_a   1.000
_cell.length_b   1.000
_cell.length_c   1.000
_cell.angle_alpha   90.00
_cell.angle_beta   90.00
_cell.angle_gamma   90.00
#
_symmetry.space_group_name_H-M   'P 1'
#
loop_
_entity.id
_entity.type
_entity.pdbx_description
1 polymer ?
#
loop_
_entity_poly.entity_id
_entity_poly.type
_entity_poly.pdbx_seq_one_letter_code
_entity_poly.pdbx_strand_id
1 'polypeptide(L)'
;MQTPFLINSHSQIISYYYLLIQDLSTFTKPTTETITVTQAESTNPTQATVNKLLQTDGSLNVGTDVTITFNANERKATLASAPDSTKVQGSVVFTNVTVEKQDLSTFTKPTTETITVTQAETTNPTQATVNKFLQTPDTLTINTDVTITFNANERKATLAVVANSTKVQGSVVFTNVTVEKQDLSTFTKTPTDQAITVTQAEVTTQTQDTLNKFLKTADKLTINTDVTITFNTNERKATLTAAPNSTKAQGSVDFTAVTVEKPALNTLTKPTTETITVTQAEVTSKDQNALNKFLKQAGSLTVNTDATIEFDTTNKKATITATPNSTQAKGSVVFTNVTVEKQDLSTFTKPTTETITVTQAESTNPTQATVNKLLQTDGSLNVGTDVTITFNANERKATLASAPDSTKVQGSVVFTNVTVEKQDLSTFTKPTTETITVTQAETTNPTQATVNKFLQTPDTLTINTDVTITFNANERKATLAVVANSTKAQGSVVFTNVTVEKQDLSTFTKTPTDQAITVTQAESTTQTQDTLNKFLKTANKLTINTDVTITFNANERKATLAVVANSTKVQGSVVFTNVTVEKQDLSTFTKPTTETITVTQAEVTSKDQNALNKFLKQAGSLTVNTDATIEFDTTNKKATITATPNSTQAKGNVVFTNVTVENPTQNPVSVQTPPTNNQNTEESSNNSKTILICLTIFLTITLTVLIGLFIHNSKKQK
;
A
#
# COMPACT_ATOMS: atom_id res chain seq x y z
N MET A 1 116.30 -159.32 -11.19
CA MET A 1 117.56 -159.33 -11.97
C MET A 1 117.78 -157.92 -12.50
N GLN A 2 118.96 -157.37 -12.19
CA GLN A 2 119.68 -156.28 -12.86
C GLN A 2 118.88 -155.17 -13.59
N THR A 3 118.92 -153.98 -12.98
CA THR A 3 119.27 -152.67 -13.59
C THR A 3 120.19 -152.75 -14.85
N PRO A 4 120.41 -151.70 -15.68
CA PRO A 4 120.01 -150.27 -15.51
C PRO A 4 119.73 -149.46 -16.83
N PHE A 5 119.62 -148.12 -16.66
CA PHE A 5 120.13 -147.01 -17.53
C PHE A 5 119.16 -146.17 -18.42
N LEU A 6 118.97 -144.92 -17.96
CA LEU A 6 119.26 -143.61 -18.60
C LEU A 6 118.21 -142.79 -19.42
N ILE A 7 117.65 -141.77 -18.74
CA ILE A 7 117.53 -140.30 -19.01
C ILE A 7 117.82 -139.74 -20.43
N ASN A 8 116.84 -139.02 -21.03
CA ASN A 8 116.80 -137.55 -21.38
C ASN A 8 115.54 -137.20 -22.23
N SER A 9 114.57 -136.43 -21.73
CA SER A 9 114.28 -134.97 -21.91
C SER A 9 113.50 -134.54 -23.18
N HIS A 10 112.22 -134.16 -22.98
CA HIS A 10 111.68 -132.79 -23.15
C HIS A 10 110.18 -132.74 -22.76
N SER A 11 109.78 -131.59 -22.23
CA SER A 11 108.56 -131.32 -21.47
C SER A 11 107.68 -130.29 -22.19
N GLN A 12 106.38 -130.56 -22.33
CA GLN A 12 105.30 -129.56 -22.40
C GLN A 12 104.02 -130.17 -21.83
N ILE A 13 103.44 -129.54 -20.81
CA ILE A 13 102.08 -129.79 -20.29
C ILE A 13 101.36 -128.45 -20.25
N ILE A 14 100.22 -128.35 -20.93
CA ILE A 14 99.26 -127.23 -20.85
C ILE A 14 98.14 -127.66 -19.89
N SER A 15 97.85 -126.84 -18.87
CA SER A 15 96.71 -127.01 -17.93
C SER A 15 95.63 -125.96 -18.21
N TYR A 16 94.36 -126.38 -18.30
CA TYR A 16 93.18 -125.52 -18.35
C TYR A 16 92.78 -125.04 -16.94
N TYR A 17 92.53 -123.74 -16.76
CA TYR A 17 91.82 -123.18 -15.60
C TYR A 17 90.39 -122.80 -16.02
N TYR A 18 89.37 -123.31 -15.34
CA TYR A 18 88.00 -122.80 -15.41
C TYR A 18 87.92 -121.50 -14.56
N LEU A 19 87.52 -120.39 -15.16
CA LEU A 19 87.10 -119.16 -14.46
C LEU A 19 85.65 -119.35 -13.97
N LEU A 20 85.44 -119.32 -12.65
CA LEU A 20 84.13 -119.47 -12.03
C LEU A 20 83.43 -118.09 -11.99
N ILE A 21 82.33 -117.92 -12.71
CA ILE A 21 81.46 -116.73 -12.62
C ILE A 21 80.75 -116.76 -11.26
N GLN A 22 80.77 -115.65 -10.51
CA GLN A 22 80.17 -115.55 -9.17
C GLN A 22 78.81 -114.84 -9.18
N ASP A 23 77.99 -115.10 -8.17
CA ASP A 23 76.69 -114.43 -8.01
C ASP A 23 76.86 -112.99 -7.51
N LEU A 24 76.12 -112.04 -8.07
CA LEU A 24 76.22 -110.63 -7.73
C LEU A 24 75.98 -110.34 -6.23
N SER A 25 75.23 -111.18 -5.53
CA SER A 25 75.02 -111.09 -4.08
C SER A 25 76.30 -111.22 -3.25
N THR A 26 77.36 -111.87 -3.76
CA THR A 26 78.64 -112.01 -3.04
C THR A 26 79.47 -110.73 -3.02
N PHE A 27 79.15 -109.77 -3.89
CA PHE A 27 79.88 -108.50 -4.02
C PHE A 27 79.14 -107.31 -3.39
N THR A 28 77.85 -107.46 -3.07
CA THR A 28 76.96 -106.37 -2.69
C THR A 28 76.78 -106.25 -1.19
N LYS A 29 76.62 -105.03 -0.69
CA LYS A 29 76.23 -104.77 0.72
C LYS A 29 74.88 -105.42 1.03
N PRO A 30 74.54 -105.64 2.33
CA PRO A 30 73.21 -106.10 2.71
C PRO A 30 72.10 -105.20 2.11
N THR A 31 71.07 -105.81 1.52
CA THR A 31 69.99 -105.09 0.81
C THR A 31 69.11 -104.23 1.72
N THR A 32 69.23 -104.41 3.04
CA THR A 32 68.57 -103.64 4.09
C THR A 32 69.35 -102.38 4.49
N GLU A 33 70.62 -102.25 4.09
CA GLU A 33 71.43 -101.08 4.41
C GLU A 33 70.86 -99.83 3.72
N THR A 34 70.83 -98.71 4.45
CA THR A 34 70.39 -97.43 3.89
C THR A 34 71.46 -96.94 2.92
N ILE A 35 71.12 -96.84 1.63
CA ILE A 35 72.00 -96.27 0.63
C ILE A 35 71.49 -94.88 0.27
N THR A 36 72.35 -93.87 0.46
CA THR A 36 72.04 -92.50 0.06
C THR A 36 72.78 -92.13 -1.22
N VAL A 37 72.03 -91.70 -2.21
CA VAL A 37 72.55 -91.17 -3.47
C VAL A 37 72.03 -89.76 -3.68
N THR A 38 72.81 -88.93 -4.34
CA THR A 38 72.34 -87.62 -4.82
C THR A 38 71.40 -87.81 -6.00
N GLN A 39 70.57 -86.79 -6.30
CA GLN A 39 69.73 -86.82 -7.49
C GLN A 39 70.54 -87.07 -8.77
N ALA A 40 71.74 -86.48 -8.89
CA ALA A 40 72.62 -86.67 -10.04
C ALA A 40 73.13 -88.12 -10.16
N GLU A 41 73.48 -88.76 -9.05
CA GLU A 41 73.88 -90.17 -9.02
C GLU A 41 72.71 -91.12 -9.35
N SER A 42 71.48 -90.74 -8.99
CA SER A 42 70.29 -91.56 -9.29
C SER A 42 69.91 -91.57 -10.77
N THR A 43 70.16 -90.46 -11.48
CA THR A 43 69.84 -90.33 -12.92
C THR A 43 70.98 -90.79 -13.81
N ASN A 44 72.23 -90.56 -13.41
CA ASN A 44 73.43 -91.02 -14.11
C ASN A 44 74.35 -91.76 -13.13
N PRO A 45 74.15 -93.07 -12.92
CA PRO A 45 74.99 -93.86 -12.04
C PRO A 45 76.42 -93.89 -12.54
N THR A 46 77.37 -93.51 -11.68
CA THR A 46 78.81 -93.59 -11.96
C THR A 46 79.44 -94.76 -11.20
N GLN A 47 80.74 -94.96 -11.38
CA GLN A 47 81.48 -95.95 -10.57
C GLN A 47 81.37 -95.66 -9.07
N ALA A 48 81.37 -94.38 -8.67
CA ALA A 48 81.16 -93.99 -7.28
C ALA A 48 79.78 -94.41 -6.77
N THR A 49 78.75 -94.34 -7.63
CA THR A 49 77.40 -94.82 -7.32
C THR A 49 77.39 -96.34 -7.11
N VAL A 50 78.01 -97.12 -8.00
CA VAL A 50 78.13 -98.58 -7.84
C VAL A 50 78.86 -98.95 -6.55
N ASN A 51 79.98 -98.28 -6.24
CA ASN A 51 80.74 -98.55 -5.02
C ASN A 51 79.89 -98.40 -3.75
N LYS A 52 78.91 -97.48 -3.72
CA LYS A 52 77.98 -97.36 -2.57
C LYS A 52 77.17 -98.63 -2.31
N LEU A 53 76.95 -99.47 -3.33
CA LEU A 53 76.20 -100.73 -3.28
C LEU A 53 77.10 -101.96 -3.06
N LEU A 54 78.42 -101.83 -3.19
CA LEU A 54 79.38 -102.95 -3.08
C LEU A 54 79.99 -103.06 -1.68
N GLN A 55 80.31 -104.28 -1.24
CA GLN A 55 81.04 -104.50 0.03
C GLN A 55 82.50 -104.02 -0.07
N THR A 56 83.07 -104.04 -1.28
CA THR A 56 84.43 -103.59 -1.56
C THR A 56 84.43 -102.72 -2.81
N ASP A 57 84.86 -101.48 -2.65
CA ASP A 57 84.95 -100.49 -3.73
C ASP A 57 85.80 -101.02 -4.90
N GLY A 58 85.32 -100.79 -6.13
CA GLY A 58 86.01 -101.19 -7.35
C GLY A 58 86.00 -102.69 -7.64
N SER A 59 85.33 -103.52 -6.82
CA SER A 59 85.21 -104.96 -7.08
C SER A 59 84.43 -105.27 -8.36
N LEU A 60 83.50 -104.39 -8.77
CA LEU A 60 82.76 -104.46 -10.04
C LEU A 60 82.69 -103.09 -10.70
N ASN A 61 82.84 -103.04 -12.02
CA ASN A 61 82.77 -101.80 -12.81
C ASN A 61 81.38 -101.54 -13.41
N VAL A 62 80.91 -100.30 -13.30
CA VAL A 62 79.65 -99.86 -13.92
C VAL A 62 79.75 -99.91 -15.45
N GLY A 63 78.71 -100.42 -16.11
CA GLY A 63 78.61 -100.55 -17.57
C GLY A 63 79.28 -101.80 -18.15
N THR A 64 80.38 -102.28 -17.57
CA THR A 64 81.08 -103.50 -18.05
C THR A 64 80.77 -104.74 -17.22
N ASP A 65 80.73 -104.61 -15.90
CA ASP A 65 80.42 -105.72 -14.99
C ASP A 65 78.96 -105.66 -14.51
N VAL A 66 78.44 -104.45 -14.25
CA VAL A 66 77.10 -104.25 -13.69
C VAL A 66 76.39 -103.01 -14.24
N THR A 67 75.06 -103.01 -14.24
CA THR A 67 74.21 -101.84 -14.49
C THR A 67 73.35 -101.53 -13.26
N ILE A 68 73.04 -100.25 -13.02
CA ILE A 68 72.15 -99.82 -11.93
C ILE A 68 70.90 -99.16 -12.51
N THR A 69 69.75 -99.47 -11.94
CA THR A 69 68.52 -98.71 -12.14
C THR A 69 67.96 -98.26 -10.79
N PHE A 70 67.69 -96.97 -10.64
CA PHE A 70 67.05 -96.40 -9.45
C PHE A 70 65.55 -96.20 -9.69
N ASN A 71 64.74 -96.61 -8.71
CA ASN A 71 63.34 -96.24 -8.61
C ASN A 71 63.17 -95.39 -7.34
N ALA A 72 63.28 -94.07 -7.51
CA ALA A 72 63.18 -93.11 -6.41
C ALA A 72 61.81 -93.15 -5.72
N ASN A 73 60.74 -93.46 -6.45
CA ASN A 73 59.38 -93.53 -5.91
C ASN A 73 59.21 -94.73 -4.97
N GLU A 74 59.85 -95.86 -5.28
CA GLU A 74 59.81 -97.06 -4.44
C GLU A 74 60.95 -97.14 -3.43
N ARG A 75 61.84 -96.13 -3.39
CA ARG A 75 63.07 -96.13 -2.57
C ARG A 75 63.95 -97.36 -2.84
N LYS A 76 64.02 -97.77 -4.11
CA LYS A 76 64.75 -98.97 -4.55
C LYS A 76 65.87 -98.66 -5.51
N ALA A 77 66.93 -99.46 -5.48
CA ALA A 77 67.91 -99.57 -6.55
C ALA A 77 68.11 -101.03 -6.92
N THR A 78 68.22 -101.31 -8.21
CA THR A 78 68.52 -102.65 -8.72
C THR A 78 69.89 -102.63 -9.35
N LEU A 79 70.83 -103.41 -8.81
CA LEU A 79 72.12 -103.71 -9.43
C LEU A 79 71.94 -105.02 -10.20
N ALA A 80 72.28 -105.06 -11.47
CA ALA A 80 72.18 -106.26 -12.30
C ALA A 80 73.52 -106.51 -13.01
N SER A 81 73.85 -107.78 -13.28
CA SER A 81 74.99 -108.11 -14.14
C SER A 81 74.81 -107.49 -15.52
N ALA A 82 75.86 -106.86 -16.04
CA ALA A 82 75.86 -106.38 -17.42
C ALA A 82 75.73 -107.59 -18.39
N PRO A 83 75.10 -107.43 -19.57
CA PRO A 83 74.81 -108.55 -20.49
C PRO A 83 76.03 -109.39 -20.88
N ASP A 84 77.21 -108.77 -20.98
CA ASP A 84 78.46 -109.42 -21.37
C ASP A 84 79.45 -109.55 -20.20
N SER A 85 78.97 -109.48 -18.95
CA SER A 85 79.85 -109.62 -17.79
C SER A 85 80.45 -111.02 -17.73
N THR A 86 81.77 -111.09 -17.68
CA THR A 86 82.52 -112.35 -17.46
C THR A 86 82.84 -112.61 -15.99
N LYS A 87 82.47 -111.69 -15.09
CA LYS A 87 82.78 -111.76 -13.65
C LYS A 87 81.59 -112.14 -12.79
N VAL A 88 80.40 -111.63 -13.12
CA VAL A 88 79.20 -111.76 -12.27
C VAL A 88 77.96 -112.12 -13.05
N GLN A 89 77.04 -112.81 -12.39
CA GLN A 89 75.69 -113.09 -12.88
C GLN A 89 74.63 -112.75 -11.83
N GLY A 90 73.41 -112.45 -12.28
CA GLY A 90 72.25 -112.23 -11.41
C GLY A 90 71.92 -110.75 -11.16
N SER A 91 70.99 -110.49 -10.23
CA SER A 91 70.55 -109.14 -9.86
C SER A 91 70.24 -109.05 -8.37
N VAL A 92 70.53 -107.89 -7.78
CA VAL A 92 70.31 -107.56 -6.37
C VAL A 92 69.46 -106.29 -6.28
N VAL A 93 68.38 -106.35 -5.50
CA VAL A 93 67.50 -105.22 -5.25
C VAL A 93 67.73 -104.69 -3.83
N PHE A 94 68.10 -103.42 -3.74
CA PHE A 94 68.22 -102.66 -2.50
C PHE A 94 66.90 -101.95 -2.24
N THR A 95 66.30 -102.16 -1.07
CA THR A 95 64.95 -101.66 -0.76
C THR A 95 64.93 -100.43 0.15
N ASN A 96 66.10 -99.92 0.52
CA ASN A 96 66.23 -98.79 1.44
C ASN A 96 67.15 -97.70 0.84
N VAL A 97 66.80 -97.23 -0.35
CA VAL A 97 67.55 -96.21 -1.08
C VAL A 97 66.89 -94.85 -0.93
N THR A 98 67.66 -93.85 -0.52
CA THR A 98 67.19 -92.47 -0.38
C THR A 98 67.91 -91.57 -1.37
N VAL A 99 67.15 -90.76 -2.09
CA VAL A 99 67.70 -89.74 -3.00
C VAL A 99 67.71 -88.39 -2.28
N GLU A 100 68.88 -87.78 -2.13
CA GLU A 100 69.04 -86.46 -1.52
C GLU A 100 68.48 -85.37 -2.44
N LYS A 101 67.50 -84.61 -1.94
CA LYS A 101 66.88 -83.49 -2.64
C LYS A 101 67.71 -82.23 -2.44
N GLN A 102 67.78 -81.38 -3.46
CA GLN A 102 68.44 -80.08 -3.35
C GLN A 102 67.54 -79.05 -2.64
N ASP A 103 68.14 -78.08 -1.96
CA ASP A 103 67.37 -77.01 -1.30
C ASP A 103 66.79 -76.03 -2.34
N LEU A 104 65.56 -75.56 -2.13
CA LEU A 104 64.88 -74.66 -3.06
C LEU A 104 65.66 -73.38 -3.36
N SER A 105 66.45 -72.90 -2.39
CA SER A 105 67.28 -71.71 -2.55
C SER A 105 68.35 -71.85 -3.66
N THR A 106 68.77 -73.07 -4.02
CA THR A 106 69.76 -73.30 -5.08
C THR A 106 69.19 -73.15 -6.50
N PHE A 107 67.86 -73.02 -6.63
CA PHE A 107 67.17 -72.84 -7.92
C PHE A 107 66.60 -71.43 -8.08
N THR A 108 66.50 -70.67 -6.99
CA THR A 108 65.87 -69.35 -6.98
C THR A 108 66.88 -68.22 -7.15
N LYS A 109 66.39 -67.09 -7.66
CA LYS A 109 67.11 -65.81 -7.61
C LYS A 109 67.32 -65.33 -6.16
N PRO A 110 68.23 -64.36 -5.92
CA PRO A 110 68.39 -63.73 -4.62
C PRO A 110 67.07 -63.13 -4.09
N THR A 111 66.76 -63.35 -2.81
CA THR A 111 65.48 -62.91 -2.19
C THR A 111 65.31 -61.38 -2.11
N THR A 112 66.40 -60.63 -2.31
CA THR A 112 66.45 -59.16 -2.35
C THR A 112 66.27 -58.59 -3.76
N GLU A 113 66.35 -59.42 -4.81
CA GLU A 113 66.15 -58.96 -6.19
C GLU A 113 64.71 -58.46 -6.37
N THR A 114 64.56 -57.30 -7.02
CA THR A 114 63.24 -56.78 -7.35
C THR A 114 62.61 -57.68 -8.42
N ILE A 115 61.53 -58.36 -8.09
CA ILE A 115 60.79 -59.18 -9.04
C ILE A 115 59.47 -58.48 -9.37
N THR A 116 59.26 -58.20 -10.65
CA THR A 116 58.03 -57.57 -11.14
C THR A 116 57.07 -58.62 -11.70
N VAL A 117 55.86 -58.61 -11.16
CA VAL A 117 54.74 -59.45 -11.60
C VAL A 117 53.54 -58.59 -11.93
N THR A 118 52.66 -59.07 -12.79
CA THR A 118 51.37 -58.44 -13.06
C THR A 118 50.34 -58.91 -12.02
N GLN A 119 49.25 -58.15 -11.86
CA GLN A 119 48.15 -58.55 -10.97
C GLN A 119 47.48 -59.88 -11.41
N ALA A 120 47.51 -60.21 -12.71
CA ALA A 120 47.03 -61.49 -13.20
C ALA A 120 47.91 -62.66 -12.70
N GLU A 121 49.23 -62.44 -12.66
CA GLU A 121 50.20 -63.43 -12.17
C GLU A 121 50.15 -63.61 -10.65
N THR A 122 49.75 -62.59 -9.88
CA THR A 122 49.58 -62.73 -8.42
C THR A 122 48.37 -63.56 -8.02
N THR A 123 47.34 -63.60 -8.87
CA THR A 123 46.08 -64.32 -8.63
C THR A 123 46.07 -65.70 -9.27
N ASN A 124 46.61 -65.83 -10.48
CA ASN A 124 46.71 -67.08 -11.22
C ASN A 124 48.15 -67.29 -11.68
N PRO A 125 49.05 -67.75 -10.80
CA PRO A 125 50.44 -67.98 -11.16
C PRO A 125 50.56 -69.09 -12.21
N THR A 126 51.35 -68.83 -13.24
CA THR A 126 51.68 -69.79 -14.30
C THR A 126 53.14 -70.20 -14.22
N GLN A 127 53.57 -71.12 -15.09
CA GLN A 127 54.99 -71.46 -15.22
C GLN A 127 55.84 -70.23 -15.52
N ALA A 128 55.35 -69.30 -16.36
CA ALA A 128 56.03 -68.04 -16.65
C ALA A 128 56.19 -67.18 -15.39
N THR A 129 55.20 -67.20 -14.49
CA THR A 129 55.29 -66.51 -13.19
C THR A 129 56.40 -67.09 -12.34
N VAL A 130 56.46 -68.41 -12.17
CA VAL A 130 57.51 -69.08 -11.37
C VAL A 130 58.89 -68.86 -11.98
N ASN A 131 59.02 -68.89 -13.31
CA ASN A 131 60.29 -68.63 -14.00
C ASN A 131 60.89 -67.26 -13.67
N LYS A 132 60.09 -66.26 -13.29
CA LYS A 132 60.59 -64.96 -12.83
C LYS A 132 61.36 -65.03 -11.51
N PHE A 133 61.10 -66.06 -10.70
CA PHE A 133 61.71 -66.31 -9.39
C PHE A 133 62.88 -67.30 -9.46
N LEU A 134 63.03 -68.03 -10.57
CA LEU A 134 64.11 -69.00 -10.77
C LEU A 134 65.35 -68.33 -11.38
N GLN A 135 66.54 -68.79 -10.98
CA GLN A 135 67.81 -68.34 -11.57
C GLN A 135 67.96 -68.81 -13.02
N THR A 136 67.43 -70.00 -13.33
CA THR A 136 67.37 -70.59 -14.66
C THR A 136 65.92 -71.00 -14.94
N PRO A 137 65.27 -70.44 -15.97
CA PRO A 137 63.89 -70.80 -16.33
C PRO A 137 63.70 -72.31 -16.51
N ASP A 138 62.50 -72.79 -16.19
CA ASP A 138 62.06 -74.18 -16.39
C ASP A 138 62.85 -75.26 -15.63
N THR A 139 63.70 -74.86 -14.68
CA THR A 139 64.38 -75.81 -13.78
C THR A 139 63.44 -76.45 -12.76
N LEU A 140 62.38 -75.75 -12.37
CA LEU A 140 61.30 -76.23 -11.51
C LEU A 140 59.95 -76.01 -12.17
N THR A 141 59.05 -76.99 -12.06
CA THR A 141 57.70 -76.92 -12.64
C THR A 141 56.66 -76.54 -11.60
N ILE A 142 55.81 -75.54 -11.89
CA ILE A 142 54.71 -75.13 -11.01
C ILE A 142 53.70 -76.28 -10.80
N ASN A 143 53.17 -76.42 -9.58
CA ASN A 143 52.27 -77.46 -9.09
C ASN A 143 52.83 -78.90 -9.09
N THR A 144 53.96 -79.16 -9.75
CA THR A 144 54.68 -80.44 -9.68
C THR A 144 55.83 -80.39 -8.68
N ASP A 145 56.72 -79.40 -8.84
CA ASP A 145 57.89 -79.22 -7.99
C ASP A 145 57.64 -78.15 -6.90
N VAL A 146 56.97 -77.05 -7.26
CA VAL A 146 56.75 -75.87 -6.40
C VAL A 146 55.38 -75.22 -6.60
N THR A 147 54.90 -74.50 -5.58
CA THR A 147 53.76 -73.57 -5.65
C THR A 147 54.22 -72.18 -5.23
N ILE A 148 53.53 -71.13 -5.70
CA ILE A 148 53.84 -69.74 -5.32
C ILE A 148 52.60 -69.06 -4.75
N THR A 149 52.79 -68.29 -3.67
CA THR A 149 51.74 -67.47 -3.06
C THR A 149 52.23 -66.04 -2.91
N PHE A 150 51.38 -65.07 -3.27
CA PHE A 150 51.69 -63.65 -3.20
C PHE A 150 50.98 -62.97 -2.04
N ASN A 151 51.72 -62.18 -1.28
CA ASN A 151 51.18 -61.21 -0.34
C ASN A 151 51.49 -59.81 -0.87
N ALA A 152 50.54 -59.27 -1.65
CA ALA A 152 50.67 -57.96 -2.28
C ALA A 152 50.82 -56.83 -1.25
N ASN A 153 50.19 -56.96 -0.09
CA ASN A 153 50.24 -55.95 0.98
C ASN A 153 51.64 -55.82 1.58
N GLU A 154 52.37 -56.93 1.65
CA GLU A 154 53.73 -56.98 2.20
C GLU A 154 54.82 -56.94 1.13
N ARG A 155 54.46 -56.82 -0.16
CA ARG A 155 55.40 -56.93 -1.30
C ARG A 155 56.21 -58.24 -1.27
N LYS A 156 55.55 -59.32 -0.86
CA LYS A 156 56.18 -60.64 -0.69
C LYS A 156 55.61 -61.68 -1.64
N ALA A 157 56.45 -62.63 -2.04
CA ALA A 157 56.02 -63.90 -2.61
C ALA A 157 56.75 -65.05 -1.91
N THR A 158 56.04 -66.16 -1.69
CA THR A 158 56.61 -67.38 -1.12
C THR A 158 56.54 -68.48 -2.15
N LEU A 159 57.69 -69.03 -2.53
CA LEU A 159 57.80 -70.23 -3.35
C LEU A 159 58.01 -71.42 -2.41
N ALA A 160 57.10 -72.38 -2.40
CA ALA A 160 57.11 -73.53 -1.50
C ALA A 160 57.11 -74.83 -2.29
N VAL A 161 57.88 -75.83 -1.82
CA VAL A 161 57.93 -77.14 -2.46
C VAL A 161 56.62 -77.92 -2.30
N VAL A 162 56.20 -78.60 -3.36
CA VAL A 162 55.05 -79.52 -3.35
C VAL A 162 55.44 -80.83 -2.65
N ALA A 163 54.55 -81.39 -1.82
CA ALA A 163 54.83 -82.54 -0.94
C ALA A 163 55.48 -83.76 -1.62
N ASN A 164 55.17 -84.01 -2.90
CA ASN A 164 55.69 -85.16 -3.66
C ASN A 164 56.81 -84.79 -4.64
N SER A 165 57.38 -83.58 -4.56
CA SER A 165 58.49 -83.18 -5.42
C SER A 165 59.68 -84.12 -5.21
N THR A 166 60.22 -84.68 -6.29
CA THR A 166 61.39 -85.55 -6.26
C THR A 166 62.70 -84.78 -6.43
N LYS A 167 62.64 -83.50 -6.83
CA LYS A 167 63.83 -82.70 -7.17
C LYS A 167 64.33 -81.81 -6.03
N VAL A 168 63.41 -81.24 -5.26
CA VAL A 168 63.70 -80.09 -4.38
C VAL A 168 63.00 -80.22 -3.02
N GLN A 169 63.53 -79.55 -2.00
CA GLN A 169 62.96 -79.44 -0.65
C GLN A 169 63.06 -78.00 -0.11
N GLY A 170 62.20 -77.63 0.84
CA GLY A 170 62.22 -76.33 1.52
C GLY A 170 61.23 -75.29 0.98
N SER A 171 61.46 -74.02 1.30
CA SER A 171 60.65 -72.86 0.90
C SER A 171 61.51 -71.60 0.84
N VAL A 172 61.19 -70.67 -0.06
CA VAL A 172 61.91 -69.39 -0.23
C VAL A 172 60.92 -68.23 -0.20
N VAL A 173 61.24 -67.16 0.54
CA VAL A 173 60.43 -65.94 0.64
C VAL A 173 61.17 -64.78 -0.03
N PHE A 174 60.56 -64.17 -1.03
CA PHE A 174 61.03 -62.97 -1.70
C PHE A 174 60.36 -61.76 -1.07
N THR A 175 61.14 -60.76 -0.66
CA THR A 175 60.63 -59.59 0.09
C THR A 175 60.54 -58.32 -0.73
N ASN A 176 60.86 -58.40 -2.02
CA ASN A 176 60.90 -57.25 -2.92
C ASN A 176 60.13 -57.53 -4.23
N VAL A 177 58.86 -57.93 -4.07
CA VAL A 177 57.97 -58.23 -5.20
C VAL A 177 57.09 -57.02 -5.48
N THR A 178 57.20 -56.50 -6.70
CA THR A 178 56.41 -55.35 -7.16
C THR A 178 55.33 -55.80 -8.12
N VAL A 179 54.11 -55.29 -7.95
CA VAL A 179 53.01 -55.50 -8.89
C VAL A 179 52.99 -54.37 -9.92
N GLU A 180 53.15 -54.70 -11.19
CA GLU A 180 53.04 -53.77 -12.31
C GLU A 180 51.60 -53.27 -12.45
N LYS A 181 51.42 -51.95 -12.35
CA LYS A 181 50.13 -51.27 -12.56
C LYS A 181 50.06 -50.72 -13.98
N GLN A 182 48.90 -50.80 -14.61
CA GLN A 182 48.70 -50.20 -15.93
C GLN A 182 48.38 -48.71 -15.81
N ASP A 183 48.80 -47.91 -16.79
CA ASP A 183 48.46 -46.49 -16.83
C ASP A 183 46.95 -46.29 -17.05
N LEU A 184 46.33 -45.31 -16.38
CA LEU A 184 44.89 -45.02 -16.52
C LEU A 184 44.45 -44.85 -17.99
N SER A 185 45.31 -44.28 -18.84
CA SER A 185 45.04 -44.08 -20.27
C SER A 185 44.72 -45.38 -21.04
N THR A 186 45.18 -46.51 -20.52
CA THR A 186 44.88 -47.84 -21.09
C THR A 186 43.40 -48.22 -20.89
N PHE A 187 42.79 -47.80 -19.78
CA PHE A 187 41.40 -48.10 -19.41
C PHE A 187 40.39 -47.05 -19.91
N THR A 188 40.80 -45.80 -20.08
CA THR A 188 39.92 -44.66 -20.37
C THR A 188 39.71 -44.40 -21.85
N LYS A 189 38.53 -43.91 -22.24
CA LYS A 189 38.29 -43.39 -23.61
C LYS A 189 39.31 -42.31 -23.98
N THR A 190 39.53 -42.08 -25.27
CA THR A 190 40.41 -41.01 -25.76
C THR A 190 39.91 -39.65 -25.24
N PRO A 191 40.73 -38.85 -24.54
CA PRO A 191 40.25 -37.67 -23.82
C PRO A 191 39.71 -36.51 -24.69
N THR A 192 40.00 -36.53 -25.99
CA THR A 192 39.69 -35.46 -26.95
C THR A 192 38.53 -35.75 -27.90
N ASP A 193 38.16 -37.02 -28.11
CA ASP A 193 37.38 -37.41 -29.29
C ASP A 193 35.93 -37.80 -28.98
N GLN A 194 35.55 -37.93 -27.70
CA GLN A 194 34.19 -38.28 -27.29
C GLN A 194 33.67 -37.29 -26.26
N ALA A 195 32.59 -36.59 -26.61
CA ALA A 195 31.86 -35.76 -25.67
C ALA A 195 31.26 -36.65 -24.57
N ILE A 196 31.73 -36.48 -23.34
CA ILE A 196 31.20 -37.19 -22.17
C ILE A 196 30.10 -36.32 -21.58
N THR A 197 28.88 -36.87 -21.47
CA THR A 197 27.76 -36.17 -20.84
C THR A 197 27.45 -36.79 -19.48
N VAL A 198 27.47 -35.96 -18.46
CA VAL A 198 27.07 -36.30 -17.09
C VAL A 198 25.97 -35.36 -16.64
N THR A 199 25.16 -35.78 -15.69
CA THR A 199 24.14 -34.93 -15.06
C THR A 199 24.74 -34.17 -13.89
N GLN A 200 24.12 -33.06 -13.49
CA GLN A 200 24.55 -32.31 -12.30
C GLN A 200 24.54 -33.18 -11.02
N ALA A 201 23.65 -34.17 -10.93
CA ALA A 201 23.62 -35.13 -9.83
C ALA A 201 24.87 -36.01 -9.81
N GLU A 202 25.32 -36.50 -10.97
CA GLU A 202 26.53 -37.34 -11.08
C GLU A 202 27.83 -36.59 -10.78
N VAL A 203 27.84 -35.25 -10.93
CA VAL A 203 28.98 -34.40 -10.55
C VAL A 203 29.16 -34.36 -9.02
N THR A 204 28.04 -34.25 -8.29
CA THR A 204 28.05 -34.16 -6.82
C THR A 204 28.13 -35.53 -6.14
N THR A 205 27.45 -36.52 -6.71
CA THR A 205 27.41 -37.90 -6.20
C THR A 205 27.88 -38.85 -7.30
N GLN A 206 29.16 -39.17 -7.28
CA GLN A 206 29.79 -40.02 -8.29
C GLN A 206 29.47 -41.48 -8.01
N THR A 207 28.98 -42.18 -9.02
CA THR A 207 28.65 -43.61 -8.94
C THR A 207 29.55 -44.41 -9.90
N GLN A 208 29.44 -45.73 -9.84
CA GLN A 208 30.11 -46.59 -10.81
C GLN A 208 29.65 -46.29 -12.25
N ASP A 209 28.38 -45.92 -12.44
CA ASP A 209 27.85 -45.51 -13.74
C ASP A 209 28.51 -44.22 -14.24
N THR A 210 28.74 -43.25 -13.34
CA THR A 210 29.51 -42.04 -13.66
C THR A 210 30.89 -42.39 -14.18
N LEU A 211 31.62 -43.30 -13.51
CA LEU A 211 32.95 -43.75 -13.92
C LEU A 211 32.92 -44.49 -15.26
N ASN A 212 31.93 -45.38 -15.46
CA ASN A 212 31.80 -46.17 -16.68
C ASN A 212 31.64 -45.30 -17.94
N LYS A 213 31.13 -44.06 -17.81
CA LYS A 213 31.10 -43.10 -18.92
C LYS A 213 32.49 -42.70 -19.44
N PHE A 214 33.53 -42.79 -18.61
CA PHE A 214 34.92 -42.46 -18.94
C PHE A 214 35.75 -43.66 -19.41
N LEU A 215 35.30 -44.88 -19.15
CA LEU A 215 36.04 -46.11 -19.47
C LEU A 215 35.76 -46.61 -20.90
N LYS A 216 36.76 -47.24 -21.53
CA LYS A 216 36.58 -47.96 -22.83
C LYS A 216 35.66 -49.16 -22.67
N THR A 217 35.73 -49.83 -21.53
CA THR A 217 34.92 -51.00 -21.16
C THR A 217 34.44 -50.80 -19.73
N ALA A 218 33.12 -50.92 -19.52
CA ALA A 218 32.51 -50.76 -18.21
C ALA A 218 33.11 -51.75 -17.19
N ASP A 219 33.13 -51.32 -15.93
CA ASP A 219 33.48 -52.13 -14.75
C ASP A 219 34.91 -52.69 -14.72
N LYS A 220 35.81 -52.18 -15.57
CA LYS A 220 37.24 -52.51 -15.50
C LYS A 220 37.94 -51.88 -14.29
N LEU A 221 37.48 -50.71 -13.87
CA LEU A 221 37.95 -49.99 -12.68
C LEU A 221 36.75 -49.70 -11.78
N THR A 222 36.99 -49.71 -10.47
CA THR A 222 35.97 -49.43 -9.45
C THR A 222 36.16 -48.02 -8.87
N ILE A 223 35.10 -47.23 -8.83
CA ILE A 223 35.12 -45.87 -8.25
C ILE A 223 35.52 -45.91 -6.76
N ASN A 224 36.31 -44.94 -6.32
CA ASN A 224 36.92 -44.79 -4.98
C ASN A 224 37.86 -45.93 -4.52
N THR A 225 37.90 -47.07 -5.23
CA THR A 225 38.82 -48.18 -4.95
C THR A 225 40.03 -48.15 -5.89
N ASP A 226 39.77 -48.04 -7.19
CA ASP A 226 40.81 -48.00 -8.21
C ASP A 226 41.06 -46.57 -8.70
N VAL A 227 40.03 -45.71 -8.74
CA VAL A 227 40.04 -44.35 -9.33
C VAL A 227 39.09 -43.40 -8.60
N THR A 228 39.43 -42.11 -8.52
CA THR A 228 38.53 -41.00 -8.13
C THR A 228 38.30 -40.06 -9.31
N ILE A 229 37.16 -39.37 -9.37
CA ILE A 229 36.86 -38.38 -10.43
C ILE A 229 36.76 -36.98 -9.80
N THR A 230 37.32 -35.99 -10.49
CA THR A 230 37.15 -34.57 -10.16
C THR A 230 36.57 -33.85 -11.35
N PHE A 231 35.42 -33.20 -11.19
CA PHE A 231 34.81 -32.38 -12.24
C PHE A 231 35.17 -30.91 -12.07
N ASN A 232 35.62 -30.28 -13.14
CA ASN A 232 35.70 -28.82 -13.26
C ASN A 232 34.66 -28.37 -14.29
N THR A 233 33.47 -28.02 -13.77
CA THR A 233 32.32 -27.64 -14.59
C THR A 233 32.53 -26.32 -15.34
N ASN A 234 33.36 -25.42 -14.82
CA ASN A 234 33.65 -24.13 -15.43
C ASN A 234 34.51 -24.31 -16.70
N GLU A 235 35.44 -25.27 -16.67
CA GLU A 235 36.33 -25.56 -17.80
C GLU A 235 35.82 -26.68 -18.70
N ARG A 236 34.65 -27.27 -18.40
CA ARG A 236 34.12 -28.46 -19.10
C ARG A 236 35.09 -29.65 -19.06
N LYS A 237 35.78 -29.81 -17.92
CA LYS A 237 36.78 -30.85 -17.71
C LYS A 237 36.38 -31.85 -16.63
N ALA A 238 36.91 -33.06 -16.74
CA ALA A 238 36.96 -34.00 -15.62
C ALA A 238 38.31 -34.70 -15.59
N THR A 239 38.83 -34.95 -14.40
CA THR A 239 40.10 -35.66 -14.19
C THR A 239 39.82 -36.97 -13.48
N LEU A 240 40.28 -38.08 -14.04
CA LEU A 240 40.32 -39.37 -13.38
C LEU A 240 41.72 -39.57 -12.79
N THR A 241 41.82 -39.84 -11.49
CA THR A 241 43.10 -40.08 -10.80
C THR A 241 43.11 -41.48 -10.20
N ALA A 242 44.18 -42.25 -10.39
CA ALA A 242 44.36 -43.53 -9.69
C ALA A 242 44.28 -43.34 -8.17
N ALA A 243 43.51 -44.18 -7.50
CA ALA A 243 43.50 -44.21 -6.05
C ALA A 243 44.88 -44.65 -5.51
N PRO A 244 45.37 -44.11 -4.37
CA PRO A 244 46.70 -44.44 -3.83
C PRO A 244 46.93 -45.94 -3.58
N ASN A 245 45.87 -46.65 -3.21
CA ASN A 245 45.83 -48.09 -2.94
C ASN A 245 45.32 -48.93 -4.13
N SER A 246 45.13 -48.31 -5.30
CA SER A 246 44.74 -49.04 -6.52
C SER A 246 45.77 -50.11 -6.84
N THR A 247 45.31 -51.34 -7.05
CA THR A 247 46.14 -52.49 -7.46
C THR A 247 46.15 -52.68 -8.98
N LYS A 248 45.27 -51.99 -9.70
CA LYS A 248 45.09 -52.15 -11.15
C LYS A 248 45.71 -51.02 -11.96
N ALA A 249 45.59 -49.79 -11.46
CA ALA A 249 45.81 -48.59 -12.26
C ALA A 249 46.75 -47.58 -11.58
N GLN A 250 47.48 -46.79 -12.37
CA GLN A 250 48.33 -45.69 -11.93
C GLN A 250 48.20 -44.47 -12.85
N GLY A 251 48.58 -43.29 -12.35
CA GLY A 251 48.55 -42.04 -13.12
C GLY A 251 47.21 -41.29 -13.05
N SER A 252 47.02 -40.36 -13.98
CA SER A 252 45.84 -39.48 -14.07
C SER A 252 45.52 -39.18 -15.53
N VAL A 253 44.23 -38.99 -15.85
CA VAL A 253 43.76 -38.66 -17.21
C VAL A 253 42.79 -37.49 -17.16
N ASP A 254 43.06 -36.45 -17.94
CA ASP A 254 42.24 -35.24 -18.05
C ASP A 254 41.37 -35.27 -19.31
N PHE A 255 40.06 -35.21 -19.13
CA PHE A 255 39.06 -35.09 -20.18
C PHE A 255 38.68 -33.63 -20.37
N THR A 256 38.70 -33.14 -21.61
CA THR A 256 38.46 -31.72 -21.93
C THR A 256 37.13 -31.44 -22.63
N ALA A 257 36.36 -32.49 -22.92
CA ALA A 257 35.06 -32.41 -23.58
C ALA A 257 33.94 -33.00 -22.69
N VAL A 258 33.80 -32.50 -21.46
CA VAL A 258 32.77 -32.96 -20.51
C VAL A 258 31.63 -31.95 -20.43
N THR A 259 30.43 -32.38 -20.80
CA THR A 259 29.22 -31.56 -20.70
C THR A 259 28.40 -31.99 -19.50
N VAL A 260 27.99 -31.03 -18.68
CA VAL A 260 27.07 -31.26 -17.56
C VAL A 260 25.65 -30.89 -18.00
N GLU A 261 24.79 -31.90 -18.07
CA GLU A 261 23.37 -31.72 -18.30
C GLU A 261 22.69 -31.20 -17.04
N LYS A 262 22.14 -29.99 -17.15
CA LYS A 262 21.35 -29.34 -16.10
C LYS A 262 19.90 -29.79 -16.19
N PRO A 263 19.21 -30.00 -15.05
CA PRO A 263 17.79 -30.31 -15.05
C PRO A 263 16.97 -29.14 -15.64
N ALA A 264 15.88 -29.46 -16.32
CA ALA A 264 14.93 -28.45 -16.78
C ALA A 264 14.15 -27.86 -15.59
N LEU A 265 13.85 -26.56 -15.62
CA LEU A 265 13.18 -25.87 -14.52
C LEU A 265 11.88 -26.53 -14.05
N ASN A 266 11.09 -27.11 -14.95
CA ASN A 266 9.83 -27.80 -14.62
C ASN A 266 10.01 -29.00 -13.67
N THR A 267 11.23 -29.54 -13.55
CA THR A 267 11.54 -30.60 -12.59
C THR A 267 11.74 -30.06 -11.16
N LEU A 268 12.14 -28.79 -11.03
CA LEU A 268 12.45 -28.11 -9.76
C LEU A 268 11.31 -27.22 -9.25
N THR A 269 10.45 -26.76 -10.15
CA THR A 269 9.31 -25.90 -9.84
C THR A 269 8.03 -26.71 -9.61
N LYS A 270 7.07 -26.15 -8.88
CA LYS A 270 5.72 -26.69 -8.69
C LYS A 270 4.97 -26.86 -10.03
N PRO A 271 3.87 -27.63 -10.08
CA PRO A 271 3.01 -27.71 -11.26
C PRO A 271 2.54 -26.32 -11.72
N THR A 272 2.57 -26.06 -13.03
CA THR A 272 2.22 -24.76 -13.61
C THR A 272 0.74 -24.37 -13.47
N THR A 273 -0.11 -25.34 -13.15
CA THR A 273 -1.55 -25.20 -12.91
C THR A 273 -1.88 -24.93 -11.44
N GLU A 274 -0.93 -25.08 -10.52
CA GLU A 274 -1.13 -24.83 -9.09
C GLU A 274 -1.43 -23.34 -8.89
N THR A 275 -2.47 -23.04 -8.09
CA THR A 275 -2.75 -21.65 -7.69
C THR A 275 -1.64 -21.19 -6.76
N ILE A 276 -0.89 -20.17 -7.17
CA ILE A 276 0.13 -19.54 -6.33
C ILE A 276 -0.31 -18.14 -5.96
N THR A 277 -0.30 -17.85 -4.66
CA THR A 277 -0.65 -16.54 -4.12
C THR A 277 0.61 -15.80 -3.70
N VAL A 278 0.82 -14.62 -4.28
CA VAL A 278 1.94 -13.71 -3.99
C VAL A 278 1.41 -12.40 -3.43
N THR A 279 2.24 -11.67 -2.71
CA THR A 279 1.92 -10.31 -2.25
C THR A 279 2.37 -9.29 -3.29
N GLN A 280 1.81 -8.08 -3.24
CA GLN A 280 2.25 -7.00 -4.12
C GLN A 280 3.74 -6.64 -3.90
N ALA A 281 4.24 -6.78 -2.68
CA ALA A 281 5.66 -6.56 -2.37
C ALA A 281 6.56 -7.56 -3.11
N GLU A 282 6.19 -8.85 -3.12
CA GLU A 282 6.91 -9.92 -3.83
C GLU A 282 6.89 -9.74 -5.35
N VAL A 283 5.77 -9.24 -5.91
CA VAL A 283 5.66 -8.90 -7.35
C VAL A 283 6.66 -7.81 -7.74
N THR A 284 6.86 -6.81 -6.87
CA THR A 284 7.76 -5.69 -7.12
C THR A 284 9.22 -6.03 -6.83
N SER A 285 9.50 -6.69 -5.70
CA SER A 285 10.87 -7.02 -5.27
C SER A 285 11.49 -8.14 -6.09
N LYS A 286 10.67 -9.11 -6.54
CA LYS A 286 11.11 -10.32 -7.26
C LYS A 286 12.21 -11.06 -6.50
N ASP A 287 12.10 -11.04 -5.17
CA ASP A 287 13.11 -11.57 -4.27
C ASP A 287 13.04 -13.10 -4.12
N GLN A 288 13.87 -13.63 -3.23
CA GLN A 288 13.93 -15.06 -2.95
C GLN A 288 12.62 -15.60 -2.35
N ASN A 289 11.87 -14.81 -1.58
CA ASN A 289 10.59 -15.24 -1.04
C ASN A 289 9.56 -15.41 -2.16
N ALA A 290 9.55 -14.47 -3.11
CA ALA A 290 8.74 -14.55 -4.32
C ALA A 290 9.06 -15.84 -5.11
N LEU A 291 10.34 -16.10 -5.40
CA LEU A 291 10.77 -17.30 -6.13
C LEU A 291 10.41 -18.60 -5.39
N ASN A 292 10.66 -18.67 -4.08
CA ASN A 292 10.44 -19.87 -3.26
C ASN A 292 9.00 -20.38 -3.32
N LYS A 293 8.01 -19.50 -3.51
CA LYS A 293 6.59 -19.90 -3.65
C LYS A 293 6.32 -20.82 -4.84
N PHE A 294 7.18 -20.76 -5.85
CA PHE A 294 7.10 -21.55 -7.08
C PHE A 294 7.99 -22.78 -7.10
N LEU A 295 8.91 -22.93 -6.14
CA LEU A 295 9.82 -24.06 -6.05
C LEU A 295 9.16 -25.23 -5.30
N LYS A 296 9.49 -26.47 -5.68
CA LYS A 296 9.09 -27.66 -4.90
C LYS A 296 9.77 -27.68 -3.53
N GLN A 297 11.00 -27.16 -3.47
CA GLN A 297 11.80 -27.03 -2.26
C GLN A 297 12.35 -25.60 -2.20
N ALA A 298 12.01 -24.88 -1.13
CA ALA A 298 12.53 -23.53 -0.92
C ALA A 298 14.07 -23.54 -0.90
N GLY A 299 14.69 -22.57 -1.57
CA GLY A 299 16.14 -22.47 -1.69
C GLY A 299 16.79 -23.44 -2.70
N SER A 300 16.02 -24.25 -3.45
CA SER A 300 16.61 -25.11 -4.49
C SER A 300 17.18 -24.33 -5.68
N LEU A 301 16.78 -23.06 -5.84
CA LEU A 301 17.31 -22.11 -6.81
C LEU A 301 17.45 -20.74 -6.13
N THR A 302 18.53 -20.04 -6.45
CA THR A 302 18.80 -18.69 -5.96
C THR A 302 18.42 -17.64 -7.00
N VAL A 303 17.71 -16.59 -6.58
CA VAL A 303 17.31 -15.48 -7.46
C VAL A 303 18.56 -14.79 -8.06
N ASN A 304 18.51 -14.44 -9.34
CA ASN A 304 19.57 -13.82 -10.15
C ASN A 304 20.87 -14.62 -10.32
N THR A 305 21.13 -15.64 -9.49
CA THR A 305 22.23 -16.59 -9.66
C THR A 305 21.79 -17.77 -10.52
N ASP A 306 20.70 -18.43 -10.13
CA ASP A 306 20.19 -19.62 -10.81
C ASP A 306 18.98 -19.34 -11.69
N ALA A 307 18.07 -18.46 -11.25
CA ALA A 307 16.87 -18.11 -12.00
C ALA A 307 16.41 -16.68 -11.75
N THR A 308 15.68 -16.10 -12.70
CA THR A 308 14.92 -14.86 -12.54
C THR A 308 13.43 -15.15 -12.58
N ILE A 309 12.61 -14.29 -11.97
CA ILE A 309 11.15 -14.38 -12.00
C ILE A 309 10.55 -13.07 -12.50
N GLU A 310 9.58 -13.18 -13.41
CA GLU A 310 8.82 -12.05 -13.94
C GLU A 310 7.32 -12.28 -13.73
N PHE A 311 6.60 -11.25 -13.28
CA PHE A 311 5.17 -11.32 -13.01
C PHE A 311 4.37 -10.55 -14.06
N ASP A 312 3.37 -11.21 -14.62
CA ASP A 312 2.34 -10.59 -15.45
C ASP A 312 1.01 -10.67 -14.69
N THR A 313 0.78 -9.67 -13.85
CA THR A 313 -0.41 -9.59 -12.98
C THR A 313 -1.69 -9.42 -13.77
N THR A 314 -1.64 -8.83 -14.97
CA THR A 314 -2.78 -8.69 -15.87
C THR A 314 -3.27 -10.05 -16.35
N ASN A 315 -2.36 -10.92 -16.77
CA ASN A 315 -2.71 -12.25 -17.26
C ASN A 315 -2.65 -13.34 -16.18
N LYS A 316 -2.43 -12.97 -14.91
CA LYS A 316 -2.28 -13.90 -13.78
C LYS A 316 -1.16 -14.92 -13.99
N LYS A 317 -0.03 -14.48 -14.56
CA LYS A 317 1.12 -15.33 -14.87
C LYS A 317 2.37 -14.94 -14.09
N ALA A 318 3.25 -15.92 -13.90
CA ALA A 318 4.64 -15.67 -13.56
C ALA A 318 5.53 -16.56 -14.42
N THR A 319 6.65 -16.03 -14.88
CA THR A 319 7.64 -16.75 -15.69
C THR A 319 8.93 -16.86 -14.91
N ILE A 320 9.41 -18.07 -14.69
CA ILE A 320 10.72 -18.35 -14.10
C ILE A 320 11.66 -18.76 -15.22
N THR A 321 12.80 -18.10 -15.33
CA THR A 321 13.79 -18.36 -16.37
C THR A 321 15.14 -18.65 -15.75
N ALA A 322 15.78 -19.74 -16.15
CA ALA A 322 17.13 -20.05 -15.69
C ALA A 322 18.09 -19.00 -16.24
N THR A 323 19.00 -18.51 -15.41
CA THR A 323 20.01 -17.54 -15.86
C THR A 323 20.97 -18.22 -16.85
N PRO A 324 21.58 -17.48 -17.79
CA PRO A 324 22.54 -18.07 -18.75
C PRO A 324 23.70 -18.81 -18.08
N ASN A 325 24.11 -18.36 -16.90
CA ASN A 325 25.23 -18.90 -16.13
C ASN A 325 24.80 -19.83 -14.99
N SER A 326 23.50 -20.13 -14.84
CA SER A 326 23.03 -21.03 -13.79
C SER A 326 23.75 -22.38 -13.90
N THR A 327 24.31 -22.88 -12.80
CA THR A 327 24.86 -24.24 -12.75
C THR A 327 23.79 -25.27 -12.39
N GLN A 328 22.63 -24.82 -11.88
CA GLN A 328 21.61 -25.68 -11.29
C GLN A 328 20.43 -26.00 -12.21
N ALA A 329 20.11 -25.16 -13.21
CA ALA A 329 18.92 -25.36 -14.05
C ALA A 329 19.10 -24.88 -15.50
N LYS A 330 18.18 -25.31 -16.38
CA LYS A 330 18.02 -24.80 -17.75
C LYS A 330 16.55 -24.55 -18.10
N GLY A 331 16.34 -23.67 -19.10
CA GLY A 331 15.03 -23.41 -19.69
C GLY A 331 14.22 -22.32 -18.98
N SER A 332 12.91 -22.34 -19.21
CA SER A 332 11.93 -21.40 -18.63
C SER A 332 10.62 -22.13 -18.34
N VAL A 333 9.85 -21.67 -17.36
CA VAL A 333 8.55 -22.21 -16.96
C VAL A 333 7.57 -21.06 -16.73
N VAL A 334 6.35 -21.21 -17.25
CA VAL A 334 5.28 -20.22 -17.09
C VAL A 334 4.17 -20.81 -16.23
N PHE A 335 3.86 -20.13 -15.12
CA PHE A 335 2.71 -20.38 -14.26
C PHE A 335 1.54 -19.54 -14.75
N THR A 336 0.35 -20.13 -14.85
CA THR A 336 -0.82 -19.44 -15.43
C THR A 336 -1.92 -19.11 -14.43
N ASN A 337 -1.71 -19.45 -13.16
CA ASN A 337 -2.69 -19.25 -12.09
C ASN A 337 -2.06 -18.55 -10.87
N VAL A 338 -1.47 -17.38 -11.13
CA VAL A 338 -0.83 -16.54 -10.11
C VAL A 338 -1.81 -15.46 -9.68
N THR A 339 -2.06 -15.39 -8.37
CA THR A 339 -2.97 -14.41 -7.76
C THR A 339 -2.17 -13.49 -6.85
N VAL A 340 -2.50 -12.20 -6.89
CA VAL A 340 -1.94 -11.22 -5.95
C VAL A 340 -2.91 -11.09 -4.79
N GLU A 341 -2.42 -11.34 -3.59
CA GLU A 341 -3.17 -11.16 -2.35
C GLU A 341 -3.43 -9.67 -2.12
N LYS A 342 -4.71 -9.33 -1.94
CA LYS A 342 -5.14 -7.99 -1.55
C LYS A 342 -5.04 -7.88 -0.04
N GLN A 343 -4.52 -6.76 0.45
CA GLN A 343 -4.53 -6.51 1.89
C GLN A 343 -5.87 -5.92 2.35
N ASP A 344 -6.28 -6.25 3.58
CA ASP A 344 -7.47 -5.66 4.16
C ASP A 344 -7.26 -4.17 4.43
N LEU A 345 -8.27 -3.37 4.06
CA LEU A 345 -8.19 -1.92 4.14
C LEU A 345 -7.87 -1.39 5.55
N SER A 346 -8.24 -2.14 6.59
CA SER A 346 -7.95 -1.81 7.99
C SER A 346 -6.45 -1.73 8.32
N THR A 347 -5.57 -2.36 7.54
CA THR A 347 -4.12 -2.30 7.78
C THR A 347 -3.51 -0.95 7.40
N PHE A 348 -4.21 -0.14 6.58
CA PHE A 348 -3.75 1.16 6.09
C PHE A 348 -4.41 2.34 6.82
N THR A 349 -5.56 2.12 7.45
CA THR A 349 -6.39 3.18 8.02
C THR A 349 -6.05 3.50 9.47
N LYS A 350 -6.24 4.76 9.86
CA LYS A 350 -6.23 5.17 11.27
C LYS A 350 -7.33 4.47 12.08
N PRO A 351 -7.26 4.47 13.43
CA PRO A 351 -8.34 3.96 14.26
C PRO A 351 -9.70 4.60 13.93
N THR A 352 -10.76 3.80 13.86
CA THR A 352 -12.12 4.25 13.47
C THR A 352 -12.78 5.21 14.46
N THR A 353 -12.19 5.35 15.66
CA THR A 353 -12.61 6.26 16.74
C THR A 353 -11.85 7.58 16.73
N GLU A 354 -10.78 7.70 15.93
CA GLU A 354 -10.01 8.94 15.82
C GLU A 354 -10.90 10.06 15.26
N THR A 355 -10.75 11.27 15.81
CA THR A 355 -11.51 12.42 15.32
C THR A 355 -10.90 12.87 14.01
N ILE A 356 -11.67 12.81 12.92
CA ILE A 356 -11.23 13.28 11.60
C ILE A 356 -12.03 14.52 11.23
N THR A 357 -11.31 15.60 10.90
CA THR A 357 -11.93 16.85 10.43
C THR A 357 -11.71 17.03 8.93
N VAL A 358 -12.80 17.22 8.20
CA VAL A 358 -12.80 17.53 6.77
C VAL A 358 -13.55 18.82 6.53
N THR A 359 -13.21 19.57 5.49
CA THR A 359 -13.98 20.73 5.05
C THR A 359 -15.25 20.29 4.32
N GLN A 360 -16.23 21.19 4.21
CA GLN A 360 -17.42 20.92 3.40
C GLN A 360 -17.09 20.53 1.95
N ALA A 361 -16.11 21.20 1.33
CA ALA A 361 -15.67 20.90 -0.03
C ALA A 361 -15.10 19.48 -0.17
N GLU A 362 -14.25 19.06 0.78
CA GLU A 362 -13.70 17.70 0.84
C GLU A 362 -14.78 16.63 1.07
N SER A 363 -15.84 16.95 1.83
CA SER A 363 -16.95 16.02 2.06
C SER A 363 -17.78 15.75 0.81
N THR A 364 -17.94 16.76 -0.05
CA THR A 364 -18.70 16.66 -1.30
C THR A 364 -17.87 16.11 -2.46
N ASN A 365 -16.60 16.52 -2.56
CA ASN A 365 -15.67 16.10 -3.60
C ASN A 365 -14.36 15.64 -2.94
N PRO A 366 -14.30 14.38 -2.52
CA PRO A 366 -13.12 13.86 -1.85
C PRO A 366 -11.91 13.83 -2.78
N THR A 367 -10.77 14.28 -2.27
CA THR A 367 -9.49 14.28 -2.98
C THR A 367 -8.48 13.35 -2.29
N GLN A 368 -7.27 13.24 -2.84
CA GLN A 368 -6.21 12.49 -2.18
C GLN A 368 -5.89 13.04 -0.78
N ALA A 369 -5.95 14.37 -0.60
CA ALA A 369 -5.77 15.00 0.71
C ALA A 369 -6.84 14.53 1.72
N THR A 370 -8.07 14.33 1.25
CA THR A 370 -9.16 13.79 2.05
C THR A 370 -8.88 12.36 2.48
N VAL A 371 -8.45 11.49 1.56
CA VAL A 371 -8.09 10.09 1.87
C VAL A 371 -6.92 10.02 2.85
N ASN A 372 -5.87 10.83 2.67
CA ASN A 372 -4.70 10.85 3.57
C ASN A 372 -5.10 11.12 5.04
N LYS A 373 -6.13 11.94 5.29
CA LYS A 373 -6.64 12.17 6.66
C LYS A 373 -7.12 10.89 7.36
N LEU A 374 -7.53 9.87 6.60
CA LEU A 374 -8.03 8.57 7.07
C LEU A 374 -6.93 7.49 7.12
N LEU A 375 -5.76 7.73 6.52
CA LEU A 375 -4.66 6.75 6.43
C LEU A 375 -3.64 6.94 7.56
N GLN A 376 -3.00 5.85 7.98
CA GLN A 376 -1.88 5.89 8.93
C GLN A 376 -0.63 6.51 8.30
N THR A 377 -0.48 6.37 6.99
CA THR A 377 0.64 6.89 6.22
C THR A 377 0.12 7.52 4.93
N ASP A 378 0.45 8.80 4.74
CA ASP A 378 0.05 9.57 3.56
C ASP A 378 0.54 8.90 2.26
N GLY A 379 -0.34 8.86 1.25
CA GLY A 379 -0.02 8.28 -0.05
C GLY A 379 0.09 6.75 -0.09
N SER A 380 -0.19 6.05 1.03
CA SER A 380 -0.21 4.58 1.03
C SER A 380 -1.31 3.99 0.13
N LEU A 381 -2.43 4.69 -0.03
CA LEU A 381 -3.53 4.36 -0.94
C LEU A 381 -3.98 5.59 -1.74
N ASN A 382 -4.29 5.39 -3.02
CA ASN A 382 -4.76 6.43 -3.92
C ASN A 382 -6.29 6.46 -4.06
N VAL A 383 -6.87 7.66 -4.02
CA VAL A 383 -8.30 7.87 -4.26
C VAL A 383 -8.68 7.54 -5.71
N GLY A 384 -9.81 6.88 -5.92
CA GLY A 384 -10.33 6.44 -7.22
C GLY A 384 -9.74 5.12 -7.71
N THR A 385 -8.43 4.90 -7.56
CA THR A 385 -7.76 3.68 -8.03
C THR A 385 -7.66 2.59 -6.98
N ASP A 386 -7.21 2.92 -5.77
CA ASP A 386 -7.08 1.97 -4.67
C ASP A 386 -8.36 1.98 -3.81
N VAL A 387 -8.92 3.17 -3.56
CA VAL A 387 -10.04 3.38 -2.63
C VAL A 387 -11.05 4.42 -3.11
N THR A 388 -12.27 4.33 -2.60
CA THR A 388 -13.31 5.37 -2.70
C THR A 388 -13.76 5.76 -1.30
N ILE A 389 -14.26 6.99 -1.14
CA ILE A 389 -14.74 7.49 0.15
C ILE A 389 -16.13 8.10 0.00
N THR A 390 -16.97 7.85 1.01
CA THR A 390 -18.32 8.43 1.09
C THR A 390 -18.51 9.03 2.46
N PHE A 391 -18.94 10.29 2.52
CA PHE A 391 -19.26 10.98 3.76
C PHE A 391 -20.76 10.94 4.03
N ASN A 392 -21.13 10.61 5.27
CA ASN A 392 -22.46 10.82 5.81
C ASN A 392 -22.35 11.88 6.92
N ALA A 393 -22.52 13.14 6.54
CA ALA A 393 -22.41 14.28 7.44
C ALA A 393 -23.45 14.22 8.58
N ASN A 394 -24.65 13.69 8.30
CA ASN A 394 -25.73 13.59 9.30
C ASN A 394 -25.37 12.59 10.41
N GLU A 395 -24.66 11.52 10.08
CA GLU A 395 -24.23 10.49 11.04
C GLU A 395 -22.82 10.72 11.58
N ARG A 396 -22.13 11.79 11.15
CA ARG A 396 -20.70 12.04 11.48
C ARG A 396 -19.80 10.86 11.11
N LYS A 397 -20.10 10.23 9.97
CA LYS A 397 -19.38 9.05 9.47
C LYS A 397 -18.70 9.30 8.14
N ALA A 398 -17.60 8.61 7.91
CA ALA A 398 -17.04 8.40 6.57
C ALA A 398 -16.76 6.92 6.36
N THR A 399 -17.09 6.41 5.18
CA THR A 399 -16.76 5.06 4.77
C THR A 399 -15.66 5.14 3.72
N LEU A 400 -14.51 4.53 4.00
CA LEU A 400 -13.46 4.28 3.02
C LEU A 400 -13.63 2.84 2.53
N ALA A 401 -13.76 2.61 1.23
CA ALA A 401 -13.96 1.30 0.65
C ALA A 401 -12.94 1.03 -0.46
N SER A 402 -12.54 -0.23 -0.66
CA SER A 402 -11.72 -0.61 -1.82
C SER A 402 -12.44 -0.22 -3.11
N ALA A 403 -11.74 0.40 -4.05
CA ALA A 403 -12.29 0.64 -5.38
C ALA A 403 -12.58 -0.72 -6.07
N PRO A 404 -13.60 -0.80 -6.96
CA PRO A 404 -14.01 -2.07 -7.59
C PRO A 404 -12.87 -2.84 -8.26
N ASP A 405 -11.96 -2.11 -8.91
CA ASP A 405 -10.82 -2.67 -9.65
C ASP A 405 -9.49 -2.54 -8.89
N SER A 406 -9.54 -2.26 -7.57
CA SER A 406 -8.34 -2.14 -6.75
C SER A 406 -7.57 -3.45 -6.73
N THR A 407 -6.29 -3.39 -7.07
CA THR A 407 -5.37 -4.54 -7.03
C THR A 407 -4.60 -4.64 -5.71
N LYS A 408 -4.60 -3.57 -4.90
CA LYS A 408 -3.86 -3.52 -3.64
C LYS A 408 -4.68 -3.92 -2.42
N VAL A 409 -5.94 -3.52 -2.37
CA VAL A 409 -6.76 -3.59 -1.15
C VAL A 409 -8.15 -4.15 -1.38
N GLN A 410 -8.74 -4.66 -0.31
CA GLN A 410 -10.12 -5.17 -0.27
C GLN A 410 -10.85 -4.72 1.00
N GLY A 411 -12.19 -4.77 0.94
CA GLY A 411 -13.06 -4.48 2.08
C GLY A 411 -13.38 -2.98 2.26
N SER A 412 -13.91 -2.63 3.42
CA SER A 412 -14.31 -1.26 3.76
C SER A 412 -14.14 -0.97 5.24
N VAL A 413 -13.83 0.28 5.57
CA VAL A 413 -13.65 0.78 6.94
C VAL A 413 -14.60 1.96 7.16
N VAL A 414 -15.33 1.95 8.28
CA VAL A 414 -16.24 3.03 8.67
C VAL A 414 -15.65 3.80 9.85
N PHE A 415 -15.40 5.08 9.64
CA PHE A 415 -14.98 6.04 10.66
C PHE A 415 -16.22 6.66 11.29
N THR A 416 -16.28 6.64 12.62
CA THR A 416 -17.50 7.01 13.38
C THR A 416 -17.45 8.40 14.01
N ASN A 417 -16.31 9.07 13.91
CA ASN A 417 -16.07 10.36 14.53
C ASN A 417 -15.53 11.38 13.53
N VAL A 418 -16.28 11.58 12.45
CA VAL A 418 -15.93 12.50 11.36
C VAL A 418 -16.72 13.80 11.52
N THR A 419 -16.02 14.92 11.53
CA THR A 419 -16.63 16.25 11.64
C THR A 419 -16.38 17.03 10.37
N VAL A 420 -17.45 17.63 9.83
CA VAL A 420 -17.34 18.55 8.69
C VAL A 420 -17.22 19.96 9.23
N GLU A 421 -16.08 20.60 8.97
CA GLU A 421 -15.80 21.97 9.33
C GLU A 421 -16.65 22.91 8.47
N LYS A 422 -17.43 23.76 9.15
CA LYS A 422 -18.24 24.81 8.53
C LYS A 422 -17.40 26.06 8.41
N GLN A 423 -17.56 26.82 7.33
CA GLN A 423 -16.88 28.11 7.20
C GLN A 423 -17.55 29.16 8.09
N ASP A 424 -16.76 30.09 8.64
CA ASP A 424 -17.31 31.22 9.37
C ASP A 424 -18.12 32.12 8.44
N LEU A 425 -19.26 32.62 8.93
CA LEU A 425 -20.17 33.46 8.14
C LEU A 425 -19.48 34.68 7.51
N SER A 426 -18.43 35.19 8.16
CA SER A 426 -17.62 36.32 7.68
C SER A 426 -16.97 36.09 6.30
N THR A 427 -16.73 34.83 5.90
CA THR A 427 -16.15 34.52 4.58
C THR A 427 -17.14 34.71 3.43
N PHE A 428 -18.44 34.71 3.72
CA PHE A 428 -19.52 34.88 2.72
C PHE A 428 -20.02 36.32 2.63
N THR A 429 -19.82 37.12 3.69
CA THR A 429 -20.41 38.45 3.84
C THR A 429 -19.49 39.56 3.36
N LYS A 430 -20.06 40.63 2.83
CA LYS A 430 -19.35 41.89 2.57
C LYS A 430 -18.67 42.44 3.83
N PRO A 431 -17.67 43.32 3.70
CA PRO A 431 -17.09 44.04 4.85
C PRO A 431 -18.17 44.70 5.70
N THR A 432 -18.08 44.57 7.03
CA THR A 432 -19.09 45.08 7.97
C THR A 432 -19.24 46.61 7.99
N THR A 433 -18.25 47.30 7.42
CA THR A 433 -18.19 48.76 7.27
C THR A 433 -18.74 49.26 5.94
N GLU A 434 -18.94 48.37 4.95
CA GLU A 434 -19.51 48.74 3.65
C GLU A 434 -20.93 49.30 3.85
N THR A 435 -21.24 50.40 3.18
CA THR A 435 -22.58 50.98 3.22
C THR A 435 -23.55 50.07 2.47
N ILE A 436 -24.55 49.53 3.17
CA ILE A 436 -25.59 48.71 2.56
C ILE A 436 -26.92 49.45 2.63
N THR A 437 -27.57 49.62 1.49
CA THR A 437 -28.87 50.29 1.38
C THR A 437 -30.00 49.27 1.25
N VAL A 438 -30.99 49.37 2.13
CA VAL A 438 -32.22 48.58 2.10
C VAL A 438 -33.44 49.49 2.12
N THR A 439 -34.56 49.01 1.60
CA THR A 439 -35.84 49.70 1.70
C THR A 439 -36.52 49.38 3.03
N GLN A 440 -37.44 50.24 3.46
CA GLN A 440 -38.22 49.99 4.68
C GLN A 440 -39.06 48.69 4.61
N ALA A 441 -39.45 48.24 3.42
CA ALA A 441 -40.14 46.96 3.25
C ALA A 441 -39.21 45.77 3.56
N GLU A 442 -37.96 45.84 3.10
CA GLU A 442 -36.95 44.79 3.33
C GLU A 442 -36.53 44.67 4.80
N THR A 443 -36.61 45.74 5.59
CA THR A 443 -36.29 45.69 7.03
C THR A 443 -37.35 44.97 7.86
N THR A 444 -38.60 44.92 7.36
CA THR A 444 -39.72 44.28 8.06
C THR A 444 -40.00 42.87 7.54
N ASN A 445 -39.84 42.65 6.23
CA ASN A 445 -40.02 41.36 5.58
C ASN A 445 -38.80 41.06 4.68
N PRO A 446 -37.67 40.63 5.26
CA PRO A 446 -36.48 40.32 4.48
C PRO A 446 -36.73 39.14 3.54
N THR A 447 -36.24 39.26 2.31
CA THR A 447 -36.29 38.22 1.28
C THR A 447 -34.88 37.75 0.92
N GLN A 448 -34.74 36.77 0.03
CA GLN A 448 -33.44 36.37 -0.49
C GLN A 448 -32.70 37.56 -1.13
N ALA A 449 -33.41 38.43 -1.86
CA ALA A 449 -32.84 39.66 -2.41
C ALA A 449 -32.27 40.59 -1.33
N THR A 450 -32.90 40.64 -0.16
CA THR A 450 -32.40 41.40 0.99
C THR A 450 -31.08 40.82 1.50
N VAL A 451 -31.01 39.50 1.73
CA VAL A 451 -29.77 38.84 2.18
C VAL A 451 -28.64 38.98 1.16
N ASN A 452 -28.94 38.86 -0.14
CA ASN A 452 -27.95 39.01 -1.20
C ASN A 452 -27.23 40.37 -1.19
N LYS A 453 -27.85 41.43 -0.65
CA LYS A 453 -27.19 42.74 -0.45
C LYS A 453 -26.04 42.70 0.56
N PHE A 454 -26.02 41.71 1.46
CA PHE A 454 -25.02 41.52 2.51
C PHE A 454 -23.95 40.49 2.15
N LEU A 455 -24.15 39.70 1.10
CA LEU A 455 -23.21 38.67 0.65
C LEU A 455 -22.21 39.25 -0.36
N GLN A 456 -20.96 38.77 -0.33
CA GLN A 456 -19.95 39.12 -1.35
C GLN A 456 -20.35 38.55 -2.72
N THR A 457 -20.95 37.37 -2.73
CA THR A 457 -21.48 36.71 -3.93
C THR A 457 -22.94 36.36 -3.68
N PRO A 458 -23.88 36.86 -4.50
CA PRO A 458 -25.31 36.54 -4.38
C PRO A 458 -25.57 35.04 -4.35
N ASP A 459 -26.61 34.62 -3.60
CA ASP A 459 -27.11 33.24 -3.51
C ASP A 459 -26.13 32.19 -2.97
N THR A 460 -24.98 32.60 -2.43
CA THR A 460 -24.07 31.68 -1.70
C THR A 460 -24.71 31.12 -0.44
N LEU A 461 -25.53 31.93 0.25
CA LEU A 461 -26.31 31.55 1.42
C LEU A 461 -27.80 31.84 1.20
N THR A 462 -28.65 30.89 1.57
CA THR A 462 -30.10 30.98 1.42
C THR A 462 -30.76 31.44 2.71
N ILE A 463 -31.66 32.42 2.63
CA ILE A 463 -32.44 32.91 3.78
C ILE A 463 -33.31 31.79 4.37
N ASN A 464 -33.41 31.72 5.70
CA ASN A 464 -34.09 30.71 6.51
C ASN A 464 -33.55 29.27 6.43
N THR A 465 -32.76 28.94 5.41
CA THR A 465 -32.06 27.64 5.30
C THR A 465 -30.65 27.70 5.85
N ASP A 466 -29.88 28.70 5.43
CA ASP A 466 -28.48 28.89 5.83
C ASP A 466 -28.33 30.05 6.83
N VAL A 467 -29.09 31.13 6.64
CA VAL A 467 -29.00 32.36 7.45
C VAL A 467 -30.34 33.04 7.71
N THR A 468 -30.42 33.88 8.73
CA THR A 468 -31.52 34.81 9.01
C THR A 468 -30.95 36.21 9.18
N ILE A 469 -31.74 37.26 8.91
CA ILE A 469 -31.31 38.65 9.06
C ILE A 469 -32.28 39.44 9.94
N THR A 470 -31.73 40.27 10.82
CA THR A 470 -32.50 41.19 11.69
C THR A 470 -31.95 42.61 11.57
N PHE A 471 -32.85 43.59 11.44
CA PHE A 471 -32.49 45.00 11.31
C PHE A 471 -32.76 45.77 12.60
N ASN A 472 -31.81 46.61 13.01
CA ASN A 472 -32.00 47.63 14.03
C ASN A 472 -31.87 49.00 13.36
N ALA A 473 -33.02 49.54 12.94
CA ALA A 473 -33.09 50.81 12.22
C ALA A 473 -32.57 52.00 13.05
N ASN A 474 -32.75 51.97 14.38
CA ASN A 474 -32.31 53.04 15.28
C ASN A 474 -30.78 53.10 15.36
N GLU A 475 -30.10 51.97 15.23
CA GLU A 475 -28.64 51.88 15.30
C GLU A 475 -27.96 51.82 13.93
N ARG A 476 -28.71 51.86 12.83
CA ARG A 476 -28.19 51.63 11.45
C ARG A 476 -27.43 50.30 11.33
N LYS A 477 -27.91 49.26 12.04
CA LYS A 477 -27.30 47.94 12.06
C LYS A 477 -28.18 46.88 11.44
N ALA A 478 -27.55 45.86 10.86
CA ALA A 478 -28.19 44.58 10.57
C ALA A 478 -27.32 43.43 11.08
N THR A 479 -27.94 42.38 11.60
CA THR A 479 -27.26 41.16 12.02
C THR A 479 -27.68 40.02 11.12
N LEU A 480 -26.73 39.41 10.42
CA LEU A 480 -26.91 38.17 9.67
C LEU A 480 -26.41 37.03 10.55
N ALA A 481 -27.26 36.06 10.87
CA ALA A 481 -26.95 34.94 11.76
C ALA A 481 -27.21 33.60 11.06
N VAL A 482 -26.30 32.65 11.23
CA VAL A 482 -26.48 31.29 10.70
C VAL A 482 -27.58 30.56 11.47
N VAL A 483 -28.47 29.87 10.74
CA VAL A 483 -29.48 28.98 11.35
C VAL A 483 -28.85 27.68 11.84
N ALA A 484 -29.35 27.12 12.94
CA ALA A 484 -28.73 25.98 13.65
C ALA A 484 -28.41 24.76 12.76
N ASN A 485 -29.23 24.51 11.74
CA ASN A 485 -29.11 23.35 10.85
C ASN A 485 -28.40 23.68 9.51
N SER A 486 -27.84 24.88 9.37
CA SER A 486 -27.05 25.23 8.19
C SER A 486 -25.87 24.28 8.04
N THR A 487 -25.67 23.76 6.83
CA THR A 487 -24.53 22.90 6.48
C THR A 487 -23.37 23.69 5.89
N LYS A 488 -23.57 24.96 5.52
CA LYS A 488 -22.57 25.77 4.80
C LYS A 488 -21.72 26.64 5.72
N ALA A 489 -22.34 27.25 6.73
CA ALA A 489 -21.71 28.29 7.52
C ALA A 489 -21.91 28.09 9.03
N GLN A 490 -21.19 28.86 9.84
CA GLN A 490 -21.39 28.99 11.29
C GLN A 490 -21.19 30.45 11.76
N GLY A 491 -21.74 30.79 12.92
CA GLY A 491 -21.57 32.10 13.54
C GLY A 491 -22.57 33.18 13.11
N SER A 492 -22.21 34.44 13.32
CA SER A 492 -23.04 35.62 13.05
C SER A 492 -22.17 36.82 12.69
N VAL A 493 -22.68 37.72 11.86
CA VAL A 493 -21.99 38.93 11.40
C VAL A 493 -22.90 40.14 11.63
N VAL A 494 -22.33 41.22 12.18
CA VAL A 494 -23.03 42.48 12.43
C VAL A 494 -22.50 43.56 11.48
N PHE A 495 -23.38 44.11 10.66
CA PHE A 495 -23.11 45.25 9.77
C PHE A 495 -23.48 46.54 10.49
N THR A 496 -22.58 47.51 10.49
CA THR A 496 -22.75 48.76 11.26
C THR A 496 -23.09 49.98 10.43
N ASN A 497 -23.19 49.82 9.11
CA ASN A 497 -23.41 50.91 8.18
C ASN A 497 -24.58 50.62 7.22
N VAL A 498 -25.75 50.32 7.80
CA VAL A 498 -26.96 49.99 7.05
C VAL A 498 -27.86 51.22 6.96
N THR A 499 -28.14 51.66 5.74
CA THR A 499 -29.01 52.82 5.49
C THR A 499 -30.38 52.34 5.00
N VAL A 500 -31.45 52.91 5.56
CA VAL A 500 -32.82 52.67 5.09
C VAL A 500 -33.22 53.77 4.11
N GLU A 501 -33.42 53.40 2.86
CA GLU A 501 -33.92 54.30 1.82
C GLU A 501 -35.41 54.62 2.06
N LYS A 502 -35.70 55.92 2.18
CA LYS A 502 -37.07 56.44 2.27
C LYS A 502 -37.57 56.78 0.88
N GLN A 503 -38.84 56.51 0.60
CA GLN A 503 -39.42 56.89 -0.69
C GLN A 503 -39.73 58.38 -0.74
N ASP A 504 -39.57 59.00 -1.90
CA ASP A 504 -39.94 60.41 -2.08
C ASP A 504 -41.45 60.59 -1.97
N LEU A 505 -41.89 61.64 -1.27
CA LEU A 505 -43.30 61.92 -1.03
C LEU A 505 -44.13 62.00 -2.33
N SER A 506 -43.54 62.47 -3.43
CA SER A 506 -44.18 62.54 -4.75
C SER A 506 -44.67 61.19 -5.28
N THR A 507 -44.08 60.09 -4.82
CA THR A 507 -44.49 58.73 -5.21
C THR A 507 -45.87 58.37 -4.66
N PHE A 508 -46.27 58.95 -3.51
CA PHE A 508 -47.54 58.68 -2.82
C PHE A 508 -48.67 59.65 -3.18
N THR A 509 -48.33 60.85 -3.67
CA THR A 509 -49.27 61.96 -3.90
C THR A 509 -49.81 61.98 -5.32
N LYS A 510 -51.04 62.47 -5.52
CA LYS A 510 -51.58 62.79 -6.86
C LYS A 510 -50.68 63.78 -7.60
N THR A 511 -50.78 63.84 -8.93
CA THR A 511 -50.00 64.78 -9.75
C THR A 511 -50.36 66.24 -9.37
N PRO A 512 -49.39 67.10 -9.01
CA PRO A 512 -49.68 68.38 -8.37
C PRO A 512 -50.32 69.47 -9.27
N THR A 513 -50.19 69.34 -10.60
CA THR A 513 -50.61 70.35 -11.58
C THR A 513 -51.95 70.08 -12.26
N ASP A 514 -52.38 68.81 -12.32
CA ASP A 514 -53.44 68.42 -13.28
C ASP A 514 -54.78 68.04 -12.62
N GLN A 515 -54.79 67.85 -11.29
CA GLN A 515 -55.99 67.44 -10.57
C GLN A 515 -56.47 68.52 -9.61
N ALA A 516 -57.70 68.99 -9.82
CA ALA A 516 -58.37 69.87 -8.88
C ALA A 516 -58.66 69.11 -7.58
N ILE A 517 -58.18 69.63 -6.46
CA ILE A 517 -58.47 69.10 -5.13
C ILE A 517 -59.39 70.10 -4.42
N THR A 518 -60.56 69.65 -3.99
CA THR A 518 -61.51 70.48 -3.24
C THR A 518 -61.58 70.02 -1.78
N VAL A 519 -61.37 70.98 -0.88
CA VAL A 519 -61.55 70.81 0.56
C VAL A 519 -62.55 71.84 1.08
N THR A 520 -63.27 71.53 2.14
CA THR A 520 -64.12 72.49 2.84
C THR A 520 -63.28 73.41 3.72
N GLN A 521 -63.84 74.56 4.10
CA GLN A 521 -63.20 75.46 5.07
C GLN A 521 -62.90 74.79 6.43
N ALA A 522 -63.74 73.83 6.84
CA ALA A 522 -63.48 73.07 8.07
C ALA A 522 -62.26 72.15 7.93
N GLU A 523 -62.10 71.49 6.77
CA GLU A 523 -60.95 70.62 6.50
C GLU A 523 -59.63 71.39 6.33
N SER A 524 -59.67 72.65 5.88
CA SER A 524 -58.46 73.47 5.72
C SER A 524 -57.88 73.95 7.06
N THR A 525 -58.72 74.11 8.07
CA THR A 525 -58.35 74.55 9.42
C THR A 525 -58.16 73.40 10.39
N THR A 526 -58.95 72.33 10.26
CA THR A 526 -58.87 71.11 11.08
C THR A 526 -58.66 69.90 10.18
N GLN A 527 -57.39 69.54 9.96
CA GLN A 527 -57.01 68.51 9.01
C GLN A 527 -57.17 67.11 9.62
N THR A 528 -57.83 66.23 8.87
CA THR A 528 -58.03 64.83 9.25
C THR A 528 -57.33 63.91 8.26
N GLN A 529 -57.34 62.61 8.54
CA GLN A 529 -56.85 61.60 7.60
C GLN A 529 -57.61 61.65 6.27
N ASP A 530 -58.91 62.00 6.28
CA ASP A 530 -59.71 62.17 5.07
C ASP A 530 -59.25 63.37 4.25
N THR A 531 -58.86 64.47 4.91
CA THR A 531 -58.22 65.60 4.24
C THR A 531 -56.94 65.18 3.53
N LEU A 532 -56.06 64.39 4.18
CA LEU A 532 -54.84 63.87 3.56
C LEU A 532 -55.13 62.93 2.38
N ASN A 533 -56.11 62.04 2.52
CA ASN A 533 -56.47 61.08 1.48
C ASN A 533 -56.88 61.76 0.16
N LYS A 534 -57.40 63.00 0.19
CA LYS A 534 -57.67 63.80 -1.01
C LYS A 534 -56.40 64.12 -1.81
N PHE A 535 -55.22 64.12 -1.20
CA PHE A 535 -53.93 64.37 -1.86
C PHE A 535 -53.19 63.10 -2.28
N LEU A 536 -53.55 61.93 -1.76
CA LEU A 536 -52.86 60.67 -2.05
C LEU A 536 -53.40 59.98 -3.32
N LYS A 537 -52.53 59.23 -4.02
CA LYS A 537 -52.92 58.32 -5.12
C LYS A 537 -53.78 57.16 -4.59
N THR A 538 -53.45 56.67 -3.40
CA THR A 538 -54.15 55.60 -2.69
C THR A 538 -54.37 56.03 -1.25
N ALA A 539 -55.61 55.95 -0.78
CA ALA A 539 -55.97 56.34 0.58
C ALA A 539 -55.18 55.55 1.63
N ASN A 540 -54.90 56.19 2.77
CA ASN A 540 -54.27 55.61 3.95
C ASN A 540 -52.86 55.03 3.74
N LYS A 541 -52.16 55.39 2.66
CA LYS A 541 -50.74 55.04 2.48
C LYS A 541 -49.81 55.86 3.37
N LEU A 542 -50.21 57.09 3.68
CA LEU A 542 -49.53 57.98 4.60
C LEU A 542 -50.50 58.43 5.68
N THR A 543 -49.97 58.73 6.85
CA THR A 543 -50.71 59.10 8.06
C THR A 543 -50.48 60.58 8.37
N ILE A 544 -51.55 61.36 8.53
CA ILE A 544 -51.43 62.79 8.90
C ILE A 544 -50.76 62.93 10.28
N ASN A 545 -49.91 63.94 10.44
CA ASN A 545 -49.11 64.26 11.63
C ASN A 545 -48.06 63.20 12.06
N THR A 546 -48.05 62.02 11.43
CA THR A 546 -47.02 60.98 11.66
C THR A 546 -46.05 60.93 10.49
N ASP A 547 -46.59 60.82 9.27
CA ASP A 547 -45.80 60.72 8.05
C ASP A 547 -45.66 62.11 7.38
N VAL A 548 -46.73 62.91 7.37
CA VAL A 548 -46.81 64.23 6.71
C VAL A 548 -47.75 65.22 7.42
N THR A 549 -47.62 66.52 7.13
CA THR A 549 -48.53 67.60 7.51
C THR A 549 -48.98 68.38 6.27
N ILE A 550 -50.15 69.05 6.33
CA ILE A 550 -50.66 69.86 5.20
C ILE A 550 -50.69 71.34 5.61
N THR A 551 -50.36 72.23 4.68
CA THR A 551 -50.54 73.67 4.85
C THR A 551 -51.31 74.23 3.67
N PHE A 552 -52.48 74.85 3.90
CA PHE A 552 -53.29 75.46 2.85
C PHE A 552 -52.98 76.95 2.69
N ASN A 553 -52.85 77.39 1.44
CA ASN A 553 -52.84 78.80 1.07
C ASN A 553 -54.01 79.04 0.11
N ALA A 554 -55.16 79.41 0.67
CA ALA A 554 -56.41 79.61 -0.06
C ALA A 554 -56.30 80.74 -1.11
N ASN A 555 -55.53 81.80 -0.82
CA ASN A 555 -55.34 82.94 -1.70
C ASN A 555 -54.57 82.55 -2.98
N GLU A 556 -53.62 81.62 -2.86
CA GLU A 556 -52.83 81.13 -4.00
C GLU A 556 -53.39 79.85 -4.61
N ARG A 557 -54.51 79.33 -4.12
CA ARG A 557 -55.08 78.02 -4.50
C ARG A 557 -54.07 76.88 -4.35
N LYS A 558 -53.23 76.95 -3.32
CA LYS A 558 -52.15 75.97 -3.06
C LYS A 558 -52.36 75.18 -1.78
N ALA A 559 -51.82 73.97 -1.75
CA ALA A 559 -51.54 73.26 -0.50
C ALA A 559 -50.19 72.56 -0.56
N THR A 560 -49.46 72.59 0.54
CA THR A 560 -48.16 71.93 0.68
C THR A 560 -48.28 70.74 1.61
N LEU A 561 -47.92 69.55 1.14
CA LEU A 561 -47.71 68.37 1.97
C LEU A 561 -46.22 68.28 2.30
N ALA A 562 -45.86 68.44 3.57
CA ALA A 562 -44.49 68.34 4.04
C ALA A 562 -44.30 67.10 4.91
N VAL A 563 -43.17 66.42 4.78
CA VAL A 563 -42.83 65.27 5.62
C VAL A 563 -42.55 65.71 7.07
N VAL A 564 -43.08 64.95 8.03
CA VAL A 564 -42.77 65.14 9.45
C VAL A 564 -41.34 64.68 9.73
N ALA A 565 -40.57 65.41 10.54
CA ALA A 565 -39.14 65.18 10.77
C ALA A 565 -38.76 63.72 11.13
N ASN A 566 -39.65 63.01 11.81
CA ASN A 566 -39.44 61.62 12.25
C ASN A 566 -40.18 60.58 11.40
N SER A 567 -40.69 60.96 10.22
CA SER A 567 -41.32 60.02 9.31
C SER A 567 -40.33 58.94 8.90
N THR A 568 -40.73 57.68 9.08
CA THR A 568 -39.93 56.50 8.73
C THR A 568 -40.21 56.00 7.32
N LYS A 569 -41.27 56.49 6.67
CA LYS A 569 -41.73 55.99 5.36
C LYS A 569 -41.31 56.87 4.18
N VAL A 570 -41.29 58.19 4.39
CA VAL A 570 -41.19 59.16 3.31
C VAL A 570 -40.18 60.27 3.59
N GLN A 571 -39.75 60.94 2.53
CA GLN A 571 -38.93 62.15 2.57
C GLN A 571 -39.40 63.19 1.54
N GLY A 572 -39.05 64.46 1.76
CA GLY A 572 -39.35 65.55 0.83
C GLY A 572 -40.61 66.37 1.17
N SER A 573 -41.12 67.08 0.16
CA SER A 573 -42.31 67.93 0.24
C SER A 573 -42.95 68.03 -1.15
N VAL A 574 -44.28 68.18 -1.22
CA VAL A 574 -45.04 68.30 -2.46
C VAL A 574 -45.98 69.49 -2.39
N VAL A 575 -45.96 70.37 -3.39
CA VAL A 575 -46.83 71.55 -3.49
C VAL A 575 -47.86 71.35 -4.59
N PHE A 576 -49.14 71.38 -4.22
CA PHE A 576 -50.29 71.33 -5.12
C PHE A 576 -50.75 72.73 -5.47
N THR A 577 -51.02 73.01 -6.74
CA THR A 577 -51.34 74.37 -7.24
C THR A 577 -52.78 74.55 -7.73
N ASN A 578 -53.59 73.49 -7.71
CA ASN A 578 -55.00 73.50 -8.10
C ASN A 578 -55.90 73.07 -6.93
N VAL A 579 -55.70 73.68 -5.76
CA VAL A 579 -56.45 73.38 -4.54
C VAL A 579 -57.49 74.46 -4.30
N THR A 580 -58.75 74.07 -4.19
CA THR A 580 -59.86 74.98 -3.93
C THR A 580 -60.41 74.71 -2.53
N VAL A 581 -60.47 75.76 -1.71
CA VAL A 581 -61.19 75.72 -0.43
C VAL A 581 -62.61 76.20 -0.69
N GLU A 582 -63.59 75.31 -0.53
CA GLU A 582 -64.99 75.64 -0.78
C GLU A 582 -65.52 76.57 0.31
N LYS A 583 -66.03 77.73 -0.12
CA LYS A 583 -66.72 78.71 0.72
C LYS A 583 -68.05 78.13 1.19
N GLN A 584 -68.40 78.37 2.45
CA GLN A 584 -69.69 77.91 2.97
C GLN A 584 -70.83 78.87 2.58
N ASP A 585 -72.05 78.37 2.42
CA ASP A 585 -73.20 79.25 2.18
C ASP A 585 -73.47 80.14 3.40
N LEU A 586 -73.86 81.39 3.18
CA LEU A 586 -74.14 82.36 4.26
C LEU A 586 -75.11 81.84 5.32
N SER A 587 -76.07 80.99 4.96
CA SER A 587 -77.03 80.36 5.86
C SER A 587 -76.37 79.51 6.97
N THR A 588 -75.12 79.10 6.77
CA THR A 588 -74.33 78.39 7.80
C THR A 588 -73.88 79.33 8.92
N PHE A 589 -73.66 80.61 8.63
CA PHE A 589 -73.20 81.64 9.57
C PHE A 589 -74.34 82.45 10.17
N THR A 590 -75.47 82.58 9.48
CA THR A 590 -76.59 83.44 9.88
C THR A 590 -77.67 82.69 10.66
N LYS A 591 -78.35 83.36 11.59
CA LYS A 591 -79.53 82.84 12.31
C LYS A 591 -80.65 82.39 11.35
N PRO A 592 -81.63 81.59 11.82
CA PRO A 592 -82.81 81.26 11.02
C PRO A 592 -83.52 82.52 10.48
N THR A 593 -83.91 82.51 9.19
CA THR A 593 -84.46 83.69 8.50
C THR A 593 -85.85 84.12 8.96
N THR A 594 -86.52 83.27 9.75
CA THR A 594 -87.81 83.50 10.39
C THR A 594 -87.69 84.09 11.79
N GLU A 595 -86.48 84.08 12.38
CA GLU A 595 -86.25 84.63 13.72
C GLU A 595 -86.55 86.14 13.70
N THR A 596 -87.27 86.62 14.73
CA THR A 596 -87.54 88.05 14.87
C THR A 596 -86.26 88.73 15.32
N ILE A 597 -85.70 89.60 14.49
CA ILE A 597 -84.48 90.33 14.81
C ILE A 597 -84.84 91.80 14.95
N THR A 598 -84.54 92.36 16.12
CA THR A 598 -84.71 93.78 16.41
C THR A 598 -83.41 94.52 16.18
N VAL A 599 -83.47 95.61 15.42
CA VAL A 599 -82.37 96.53 15.16
C VAL A 599 -82.78 97.96 15.51
N THR A 600 -81.81 98.79 15.85
CA THR A 600 -82.02 100.22 16.09
C THR A 600 -81.94 101.02 14.79
N GLN A 601 -82.54 102.21 14.76
CA GLN A 601 -82.43 103.11 13.61
C GLN A 601 -80.97 103.50 13.29
N ALA A 602 -80.08 103.50 14.29
CA ALA A 602 -78.65 103.75 14.09
C ALA A 602 -77.96 102.59 13.35
N GLU A 603 -78.23 101.34 13.72
CA GLU A 603 -77.67 100.14 13.07
C GLU A 603 -78.17 99.98 11.61
N VAL A 604 -79.42 100.38 11.34
CA VAL A 604 -79.96 100.42 9.98
C VAL A 604 -79.18 101.38 9.08
N THR A 605 -78.77 102.54 9.62
CA THR A 605 -78.02 103.56 8.88
C THR A 605 -76.53 103.23 8.77
N SER A 606 -75.91 102.77 9.86
CA SER A 606 -74.46 102.52 9.91
C SER A 606 -74.04 101.25 9.17
N LYS A 607 -74.90 100.22 9.15
CA LYS A 607 -74.62 98.89 8.54
C LYS A 607 -73.28 98.31 8.99
N ASP A 608 -72.90 98.59 10.23
CA ASP A 608 -71.62 98.20 10.78
C ASP A 608 -71.58 96.75 11.28
N GLN A 609 -70.48 96.35 11.90
CA GLN A 609 -70.30 95.00 12.44
C GLN A 609 -71.32 94.67 13.54
N ASN A 610 -71.77 95.65 14.32
CA ASN A 610 -72.78 95.42 15.37
C ASN A 610 -74.13 95.10 14.73
N ALA A 611 -74.50 95.83 13.67
CA ALA A 611 -75.68 95.54 12.88
C ALA A 611 -75.61 94.11 12.29
N LEU A 612 -74.50 93.73 11.65
CA LEU A 612 -74.31 92.39 11.09
C LEU A 612 -74.37 91.28 12.16
N ASN A 613 -73.73 91.49 13.32
CA ASN A 613 -73.66 90.51 14.41
C ASN A 613 -75.04 90.09 14.94
N LYS A 614 -76.06 90.96 14.88
CA LYS A 614 -77.44 90.63 15.30
C LYS A 614 -78.03 89.44 14.52
N PHE A 615 -77.56 89.25 13.29
CA PHE A 615 -78.02 88.25 12.35
C PHE A 615 -77.12 87.01 12.27
N LEU A 616 -75.95 87.03 12.91
CA LEU A 616 -75.03 85.89 12.93
C LEU A 616 -75.38 84.92 14.07
N LYS A 617 -75.15 83.62 13.87
CA LYS A 617 -75.24 82.60 14.94
C LYS A 617 -74.20 82.84 16.02
N GLN A 618 -73.03 83.34 15.62
CA GLN A 618 -71.92 83.69 16.49
C GLN A 618 -71.39 85.08 16.08
N ALA A 619 -71.36 86.02 17.01
CA ALA A 619 -70.82 87.35 16.74
C ALA A 619 -69.36 87.25 16.26
N GLY A 620 -69.04 87.99 15.18
CA GLY A 620 -67.72 87.95 14.55
C GLY A 620 -67.45 86.75 13.64
N SER A 621 -68.42 85.85 13.41
CA SER A 621 -68.24 84.74 12.46
C SER A 621 -68.13 85.17 11.00
N LEU A 622 -68.55 86.41 10.70
CA LEU A 622 -68.34 87.09 9.42
C LEU A 622 -68.01 88.55 9.72
N THR A 623 -67.04 89.10 8.99
CA THR A 623 -66.63 90.50 9.09
C THR A 623 -67.34 91.34 8.02
N VAL A 624 -67.87 92.50 8.41
CA VAL A 624 -68.57 93.41 7.51
C VAL A 624 -67.61 93.94 6.43
N ASN A 625 -68.07 94.03 5.19
CA ASN A 625 -67.31 94.44 3.99
C ASN A 625 -66.12 93.53 3.59
N THR A 626 -65.61 92.70 4.50
CA THR A 626 -64.60 91.68 4.19
C THR A 626 -65.25 90.37 3.78
N ASP A 627 -66.21 89.87 4.58
CA ASP A 627 -66.89 88.60 4.34
C ASP A 627 -68.33 88.77 3.86
N ALA A 628 -69.05 89.75 4.37
CA ALA A 628 -70.44 90.02 4.00
C ALA A 628 -70.83 91.50 4.14
N THR A 629 -71.84 91.93 3.41
CA THR A 629 -72.52 93.22 3.58
C THR A 629 -73.96 93.00 4.02
N ILE A 630 -74.57 93.99 4.66
CA ILE A 630 -75.98 93.94 5.10
C ILE A 630 -76.75 95.14 4.57
N GLU A 631 -77.92 94.88 4.00
CA GLU A 631 -78.87 95.86 3.48
C GLU A 631 -80.22 95.74 4.20
N PHE A 632 -80.84 96.86 4.55
CA PHE A 632 -82.12 96.90 5.27
C PHE A 632 -83.22 97.47 4.38
N ASP A 633 -84.36 96.77 4.32
CA ASP A 633 -85.61 97.25 3.74
C ASP A 633 -86.64 97.36 4.87
N THR A 634 -86.65 98.54 5.50
CA THR A 634 -87.48 98.83 6.67
C THR A 634 -88.97 98.88 6.34
N THR A 635 -89.33 99.22 5.10
CA THR A 635 -90.72 99.23 4.60
C THR A 635 -91.29 97.81 4.58
N ASN A 636 -90.51 96.85 4.06
CA ASN A 636 -90.94 95.46 3.98
C ASN A 636 -90.50 94.59 5.16
N LYS A 637 -89.92 95.20 6.22
CA LYS A 637 -89.39 94.52 7.41
C LYS A 637 -88.36 93.44 7.09
N LYS A 638 -87.47 93.70 6.12
CA LYS A 638 -86.44 92.75 5.68
C LYS A 638 -85.02 93.25 5.93
N ALA A 639 -84.09 92.32 6.10
CA ALA A 639 -82.66 92.57 5.96
C ALA A 639 -82.04 91.51 5.06
N THR A 640 -81.14 91.92 4.17
CA THR A 640 -80.43 91.02 3.26
C THR A 640 -78.95 91.06 3.57
N ILE A 641 -78.38 89.92 3.93
CA ILE A 641 -76.93 89.73 4.07
C ILE A 641 -76.41 89.12 2.78
N THR A 642 -75.40 89.73 2.18
CA THR A 642 -74.79 89.26 0.93
C THR A 642 -73.31 89.01 1.14
N ALA A 643 -72.79 87.86 0.72
CA ALA A 643 -71.37 87.58 0.82
C ALA A 643 -70.63 88.52 -0.12
N THR A 644 -69.53 89.10 0.34
CA THR A 644 -68.72 89.95 -0.53
C THR A 644 -68.11 89.09 -1.64
N PRO A 645 -67.90 89.61 -2.86
CA PRO A 645 -67.31 88.83 -3.96
C PRO A 645 -65.94 88.21 -3.60
N ASN A 646 -65.19 88.90 -2.74
CA ASN A 646 -63.85 88.51 -2.28
C ASN A 646 -63.84 87.79 -0.93
N SER A 647 -65.01 87.46 -0.34
CA SER A 647 -65.04 86.68 0.90
C SER A 647 -64.32 85.36 0.71
N THR A 648 -63.45 85.00 1.64
CA THR A 648 -62.80 83.68 1.68
C THR A 648 -63.61 82.67 2.50
N GLN A 649 -64.62 83.13 3.24
CA GLN A 649 -65.38 82.32 4.19
C GLN A 649 -66.78 81.94 3.68
N ALA A 650 -67.48 82.89 3.04
CA ALA A 650 -68.89 82.75 2.71
C ALA A 650 -69.22 82.97 1.22
N LYS A 651 -70.33 82.38 0.76
CA LYS A 651 -70.95 82.62 -0.55
C LYS A 651 -72.47 82.82 -0.44
N GLY A 652 -73.06 83.44 -1.45
CA GLY A 652 -74.52 83.59 -1.59
C GLY A 652 -75.08 84.85 -0.93
N ASN A 653 -76.39 84.84 -0.66
CA ASN A 653 -77.12 85.84 0.12
C ASN A 653 -78.15 85.16 1.04
N VAL A 654 -78.56 85.85 2.10
CA VAL A 654 -79.60 85.40 3.03
C VAL A 654 -80.53 86.59 3.29
N VAL A 655 -81.83 86.35 3.16
CA VAL A 655 -82.87 87.36 3.38
C VAL A 655 -83.66 87.02 4.64
N PHE A 656 -83.62 87.92 5.61
CA PHE A 656 -84.47 87.91 6.80
C PHE A 656 -85.76 88.67 6.50
N THR A 657 -86.90 88.12 6.91
CA THR A 657 -88.23 88.66 6.56
C THR A 657 -89.03 89.20 7.74
N ASN A 658 -88.45 89.13 8.94
CA ASN A 658 -89.10 89.54 10.19
C ASN A 658 -88.17 90.45 11.02
N VAL A 659 -87.72 91.55 10.40
CA VAL A 659 -86.82 92.52 11.01
C VAL A 659 -87.62 93.72 11.51
N THR A 660 -87.51 94.03 12.80
CA THR A 660 -88.21 95.15 13.43
C THR A 660 -87.23 96.26 13.75
N VAL A 661 -87.57 97.50 13.38
CA VAL A 661 -86.78 98.68 13.75
C VAL A 661 -87.40 99.32 15.00
N GLU A 662 -86.61 99.43 16.05
CA GLU A 662 -87.00 100.21 17.22
C GLU A 662 -86.87 101.71 16.91
N ASN A 663 -88.02 102.40 16.84
CA ASN A 663 -88.08 103.86 16.77
C ASN A 663 -87.90 104.44 18.18
N PRO A 664 -87.07 105.47 18.37
CA PRO A 664 -86.95 106.11 19.68
C PRO A 664 -88.25 106.87 20.00
N THR A 665 -88.97 106.44 21.04
CA THR A 665 -90.08 107.21 21.63
C THR A 665 -89.56 108.53 22.19
N GLN A 666 -90.03 109.65 21.62
CA GLN A 666 -89.89 110.99 22.19
C GLN A 666 -90.86 111.17 23.37
N ASN A 667 -90.35 111.67 24.50
CA ASN A 667 -91.13 112.49 25.43
C ASN A 667 -90.22 113.58 26.05
N PRO A 668 -90.75 114.76 26.46
CA PRO A 668 -90.01 116.01 26.57
C PRO A 668 -89.39 116.30 27.96
N VAL A 669 -88.20 116.90 27.90
CA VAL A 669 -87.52 117.90 28.75
C VAL A 669 -87.91 118.07 30.24
N SER A 670 -86.93 117.89 31.13
CA SER A 670 -86.68 118.84 32.22
C SER A 670 -85.21 119.27 32.21
N VAL A 671 -84.98 120.57 32.03
CA VAL A 671 -83.66 121.21 32.08
C VAL A 671 -83.20 121.34 33.54
N GLN A 672 -81.99 120.88 33.84
CA GLN A 672 -81.15 121.55 34.84
C GLN A 672 -79.67 121.45 34.45
N THR A 673 -79.03 122.61 34.47
CA THR A 673 -77.71 122.98 33.96
C THR A 673 -76.53 122.43 34.80
N PRO A 674 -75.26 122.57 34.33
CA PRO A 674 -74.15 121.65 34.61
C PRO A 674 -73.37 122.02 35.90
N PRO A 675 -72.32 121.25 36.23
CA PRO A 675 -70.99 121.85 36.04
C PRO A 675 -69.88 120.91 35.53
N THR A 676 -68.92 121.57 34.92
CA THR A 676 -67.48 121.27 34.82
C THR A 676 -66.87 120.72 36.12
N ASN A 677 -65.99 119.71 36.06
CA ASN A 677 -64.55 119.90 36.27
C ASN A 677 -63.71 118.61 36.16
N ASN A 678 -62.44 118.87 35.88
CA ASN A 678 -61.24 118.03 35.92
C ASN A 678 -61.07 117.12 37.16
N GLN A 679 -60.25 116.09 36.92
CA GLN A 679 -59.20 115.49 37.77
C GLN A 679 -59.31 113.97 37.99
N ASN A 680 -58.29 113.29 37.47
CA ASN A 680 -57.48 112.21 38.07
C ASN A 680 -57.84 111.78 39.49
N THR A 681 -57.69 110.46 39.76
CA THR A 681 -56.78 109.81 40.73
C THR A 681 -57.22 108.33 40.79
N GLU A 682 -56.48 107.36 40.25
CA GLU A 682 -55.38 106.58 40.85
C GLU A 682 -55.83 105.42 41.78
N GLU A 683 -55.17 104.28 41.55
CA GLU A 683 -54.84 103.16 42.44
C GLU A 683 -55.70 101.88 42.64
N SER A 684 -54.93 100.77 42.52
CA SER A 684 -54.96 99.53 43.32
C SER A 684 -55.94 98.43 42.91
N SER A 685 -55.61 97.13 42.93
CA SER A 685 -54.38 96.33 42.93
C SER A 685 -54.80 94.87 42.74
N ASN A 686 -53.82 94.00 42.53
CA ASN A 686 -53.87 92.54 42.73
C ASN A 686 -54.55 91.70 41.64
N ASN A 687 -53.73 91.06 40.80
CA ASN A 687 -53.77 89.60 40.62
C ASN A 687 -52.59 89.11 39.76
N SER A 688 -51.50 88.69 40.42
CA SER A 688 -50.48 87.83 39.81
C SER A 688 -49.83 86.93 40.85
N LYS A 689 -50.64 86.04 41.47
CA LYS A 689 -50.15 84.96 42.35
C LYS A 689 -50.67 83.56 41.99
N THR A 690 -51.34 83.37 40.85
CA THR A 690 -51.94 82.06 40.50
C THR A 690 -51.15 81.27 39.46
N ILE A 691 -50.10 81.83 38.83
CA ILE A 691 -49.36 81.15 37.76
C ILE A 691 -48.12 80.38 38.28
N LEU A 692 -47.68 80.61 39.53
CA LEU A 692 -46.46 79.99 40.06
C LEU A 692 -46.65 78.66 40.80
N ILE A 693 -47.90 78.21 41.04
CA ILE A 693 -48.17 76.97 41.80
C ILE A 693 -48.47 75.76 40.88
N CYS A 694 -48.95 75.98 39.66
CA CYS A 694 -49.25 74.89 38.73
C CYS A 694 -48.00 74.32 38.02
N LEU A 695 -46.92 75.09 37.90
CA LEU A 695 -45.71 74.65 37.19
C LEU A 695 -44.82 73.72 38.05
N THR A 696 -44.89 73.83 39.37
CA THR A 696 -44.07 73.02 40.28
C THR A 696 -44.64 71.62 40.50
N ILE A 697 -45.96 71.45 40.45
CA ILE A 697 -46.63 70.15 40.69
C ILE A 697 -46.53 69.21 39.46
N PHE A 698 -46.54 69.76 38.25
CA PHE A 698 -46.44 68.94 37.02
C PHE A 698 -45.02 68.38 36.79
N LEU A 699 -43.99 69.10 37.24
CA LEU A 699 -42.59 68.69 37.07
C LEU A 699 -42.18 67.58 38.05
N THR A 700 -42.78 67.50 39.25
CA THR A 700 -42.48 66.46 40.25
C THR A 700 -43.14 65.11 39.93
N ILE A 701 -44.32 65.12 39.31
CA ILE A 701 -45.04 63.88 38.96
C ILE A 701 -44.37 63.18 37.76
N THR A 702 -43.89 63.93 36.78
CA THR A 702 -43.26 63.36 35.57
C THR A 702 -41.89 62.75 35.86
N LEU A 703 -41.12 63.32 36.80
CA LEU A 703 -39.78 62.82 37.16
C LEU A 703 -39.85 61.55 38.04
N THR A 704 -40.90 61.40 38.85
CA THR A 704 -41.09 60.21 39.72
C THR A 704 -41.53 58.98 38.93
N VAL A 705 -42.33 59.15 37.87
CA VAL A 705 -42.74 58.06 36.97
C VAL A 705 -41.59 57.59 36.07
N LEU A 706 -40.71 58.49 35.64
CA LEU A 706 -39.57 58.16 34.79
C LEU A 706 -38.48 57.35 35.54
N ILE A 707 -38.26 57.63 36.83
CA ILE A 707 -37.33 56.88 37.69
C ILE A 707 -37.92 55.51 38.08
N GLY A 708 -39.23 55.42 38.27
CA GLY A 708 -39.92 54.15 38.56
C GLY A 708 -39.86 53.14 37.41
N LEU A 709 -40.00 53.58 36.16
CA LEU A 709 -39.88 52.70 34.99
C LEU A 709 -38.45 52.22 34.75
N PHE A 710 -37.44 53.03 35.07
CA PHE A 710 -36.03 52.67 34.88
C PHE A 710 -35.57 51.58 35.87
N ILE A 711 -36.06 51.62 37.11
CA ILE A 711 -35.72 50.62 38.15
C ILE A 711 -36.46 49.29 37.93
N HIS A 712 -37.67 49.31 37.34
CA HIS A 712 -38.42 48.08 37.09
C HIS A 712 -37.89 47.26 35.91
N ASN A 713 -37.29 47.91 34.88
CA ASN A 713 -36.71 47.19 33.74
C ASN A 713 -35.30 46.63 34.00
N SER A 714 -34.54 47.20 34.95
CA SER A 714 -33.20 46.70 35.27
C SER A 714 -33.20 45.38 36.08
N LYS A 715 -34.32 44.98 36.69
CA LYS A 715 -34.46 43.70 37.43
C LYS A 715 -34.94 42.51 36.59
N LYS A 716 -35.24 42.68 35.30
CA LYS A 716 -35.67 41.60 34.37
C LYS A 716 -34.57 41.11 33.41
N GLN A 717 -33.34 41.60 33.55
CA GLN A 717 -32.16 41.02 32.90
C GLN A 717 -31.11 40.64 33.95
N LYS A 718 -31.37 39.49 34.58
CA LYS A 718 -30.36 38.61 35.16
C LYS A 718 -30.84 37.18 34.98
#